data_AF-A0A8J7UGL8-F1
#
_entry.id   AF-A0A8J7UGL8-F1
#
_cell.length_a   1.000
_cell.length_b   1.000
_cell.length_c   1.000
_cell.angle_alpha   90.00
_cell.angle_beta   90.00
_cell.angle_gamma   90.00
#
_symmetry.space_group_name_H-M   'P 1'
#
loop_
_entity.id
_entity.type
_entity.pdbx_description
1 polymer ?
#
loop_
_entity_poly.entity_id
_entity_poly.type
_entity_poly.pdbx_seq_one_letter_code
_entity_poly.pdbx_strand_id
1 'polypeptide(L)'
;ILENEQFRSAQFDTGFVAQTPELFDYQDLAPEGERLSRLVAEITAKGYNPYVQLGQYRVPDAPRMPEFAPVLPHISGADRYAPNPYPRQRGEMLEFLRDSKAVHFTDTTTRDMTQSNTGNRFRLAEDMLLGPYLDSCNFFSLENGGGAHFHVAMLANMTYPFTEAREWNRFAPKTLKQLLVRSTNVLGYTPQPRNLMNVTGEMICDNYHIVRCFDFLNDMRNMRPLAEVVLSREDVIFEPALSISVARGFDIDHYLGVTEATLEMVRHISGCTQKDAARMIILGLKDMAGICSPTFIAQLVAAIRKKWPDLVMHYHRHATDGLFIPAVGAAAKAGAQIVDTGLGACVRTYGQGDVLATVAYMENELGLKTLVNKEMIAQANFVLKQIMPYYDRYCSPYFQGTDYGAVSHCMPGGATSSSQEGAMKQGYIKLLPDMLRFLAAIRQIVRYHDVTPGSQITWNTAFLAVTNAYKRQGEKGVQQLLKIAETAAVTPEDQLTDELKRQRLEIYRDCNDAFRNLLLGKFGRLPLGFPEDWVYESAFGSTGWRSALAGRTEDSPLDHLKDVNIDVEAHACADILKRTPSDEELVMYLNHPGDAVKTIQFVKKYGDPNRLPLDVWFEGLKQGRELQFTDSNGKPHQMTIFRISPVTDHGTVNVRYTFDSQILYQEVKVAEGHAAQADLAMADPSNKYHVPAPSNGDLWVVYVKPGDIVKAGDELFNISIMKQEKAVLAPVDGIVKRVLKTADYQLTRKMTPVREGELIIELAPCPTVCQNAECGKPLPSSAINYCPWCGAKVEKQA
;
A
#
# COMPACT_ATOMS: atom_id res chain seq x y z
N ILE A 1 15.82 -33.79 4.04
CA ILE A 1 16.66 -34.88 3.46
C ILE A 1 16.24 -35.21 2.03
N LEU A 2 15.04 -35.76 1.79
CA LEU A 2 14.62 -36.23 0.46
C LEU A 2 14.63 -35.16 -0.63
N GLU A 3 14.48 -33.89 -0.25
CA GLU A 3 14.49 -32.74 -1.16
C GLU A 3 15.89 -32.15 -1.40
N ASN A 4 16.89 -32.52 -0.59
CA ASN A 4 18.24 -31.98 -0.71
C ASN A 4 18.91 -32.49 -2.00
N GLU A 5 19.54 -31.60 -2.76
CA GLU A 5 20.11 -31.90 -4.07
C GLU A 5 21.22 -32.97 -4.00
N GLN A 6 22.09 -32.92 -2.98
CA GLN A 6 23.12 -33.93 -2.77
C GLN A 6 22.50 -35.32 -2.53
N PHE A 7 21.41 -35.37 -1.77
CA PHE A 7 20.65 -36.60 -1.55
C PHE A 7 20.00 -37.12 -2.85
N ARG A 8 19.33 -36.25 -3.62
CA ARG A 8 18.63 -36.61 -4.87
C ARG A 8 19.60 -37.02 -5.99
N SER A 9 20.77 -36.40 -6.04
CA SER A 9 21.83 -36.71 -7.01
C SER A 9 22.71 -37.89 -6.59
N ALA A 10 22.43 -38.51 -5.43
CA ALA A 10 23.24 -39.57 -4.84
C ALA A 10 24.70 -39.18 -4.57
N GLN A 11 24.98 -37.88 -4.42
CA GLN A 11 26.29 -37.33 -4.06
C GLN A 11 26.40 -37.12 -2.55
N PHE A 12 26.34 -38.22 -1.78
CA PHE A 12 26.40 -38.17 -0.32
C PHE A 12 27.17 -39.37 0.24
N ASP A 13 27.75 -39.22 1.44
CA ASP A 13 28.45 -40.29 2.15
C ASP A 13 27.85 -40.49 3.56
N THR A 14 28.50 -41.33 4.39
CA THR A 14 28.06 -41.60 5.76
C THR A 14 28.10 -40.37 6.69
N GLY A 15 28.81 -39.31 6.29
CA GLY A 15 28.91 -38.03 7.00
C GLY A 15 27.88 -36.99 6.54
N PHE A 16 27.11 -37.23 5.48
CA PHE A 16 26.15 -36.28 4.89
C PHE A 16 25.29 -35.57 5.94
N VAL A 17 24.57 -36.32 6.78
CA VAL A 17 23.69 -35.70 7.78
C VAL A 17 24.46 -34.79 8.75
N ALA A 18 25.69 -35.16 9.14
CA ALA A 18 26.53 -34.37 10.03
C ALA A 18 27.15 -33.13 9.35
N GLN A 19 27.35 -33.17 8.02
CA GLN A 19 27.99 -32.11 7.23
C GLN A 19 26.99 -31.15 6.57
N THR A 20 25.69 -31.47 6.64
CA THR A 20 24.60 -30.70 6.02
C THR A 20 23.70 -30.13 7.13
N PRO A 21 24.17 -29.13 7.91
CA PRO A 21 23.47 -28.59 9.08
C PRO A 21 22.07 -28.04 8.76
N GLU A 22 21.81 -27.62 7.52
CA GLU A 22 20.50 -27.21 7.04
C GLU A 22 19.43 -28.32 7.10
N LEU A 23 19.82 -29.60 7.19
CA LEU A 23 18.87 -30.71 7.40
C LEU A 23 18.19 -30.66 8.77
N PHE A 24 18.77 -29.92 9.73
CA PHE A 24 18.22 -29.71 11.06
C PHE A 24 17.40 -28.42 11.17
N ASP A 25 17.28 -27.64 10.08
CA ASP A 25 16.32 -26.55 9.98
C ASP A 25 14.92 -27.10 9.67
N TYR A 26 14.35 -27.83 10.64
CA TYR A 26 12.97 -28.29 10.56
C TYR A 26 12.04 -27.32 11.30
N GLN A 27 10.98 -26.89 10.61
CA GLN A 27 9.91 -26.13 11.22
C GLN A 27 8.74 -27.08 11.51
N ASP A 28 8.32 -27.15 12.76
CA ASP A 28 7.10 -27.85 13.16
C ASP A 28 5.88 -27.03 12.69
N LEU A 29 5.51 -27.24 11.43
CA LEU A 29 4.43 -26.51 10.76
C LEU A 29 3.32 -27.47 10.35
N ALA A 30 2.12 -27.22 10.87
CA ALA A 30 0.94 -27.96 10.46
C ALA A 30 0.66 -27.82 8.95
N PRO A 31 0.10 -28.85 8.28
CA PRO A 31 -0.28 -28.76 6.87
C PRO A 31 -1.15 -27.54 6.57
N GLU A 32 -1.03 -26.99 5.36
CA GLU A 32 -1.74 -25.77 4.99
C GLU A 32 -3.25 -25.86 5.18
N GLY A 33 -3.89 -26.95 4.75
CA GLY A 33 -5.33 -27.13 4.93
C GLY A 33 -5.77 -27.01 6.40
N GLU A 34 -5.00 -27.58 7.34
CA GLU A 34 -5.30 -27.46 8.77
C GLU A 34 -5.14 -26.01 9.23
N ARG A 35 -4.08 -25.32 8.81
CA ARG A 35 -3.85 -23.90 9.12
C ARG A 35 -4.95 -22.99 8.57
N LEU A 36 -5.43 -23.24 7.35
CA LEU A 36 -6.56 -22.52 6.75
C LEU A 36 -7.86 -22.78 7.52
N SER A 37 -8.09 -24.01 7.99
CA SER A 37 -9.25 -24.31 8.83
C SER A 37 -9.28 -23.49 10.13
N ARG A 38 -8.10 -23.19 10.71
CA ARG A 38 -7.96 -22.30 11.87
C ARG A 38 -8.30 -20.84 11.54
N LEU A 39 -7.94 -20.37 10.33
CA LEU A 39 -8.35 -19.04 9.84
C LEU A 39 -9.87 -18.95 9.71
N VAL A 40 -10.51 -19.95 9.08
CA VAL A 40 -11.97 -20.00 8.95
C VAL A 40 -12.64 -19.99 10.32
N ALA A 41 -12.14 -20.79 11.28
CA ALA A 41 -12.64 -20.79 12.65
C ALA A 41 -12.51 -19.42 13.32
N GLU A 42 -11.39 -18.72 13.13
CA GLU A 42 -11.17 -17.38 13.68
C GLU A 42 -12.09 -16.32 13.10
N ILE A 43 -12.24 -16.26 11.77
CA ILE A 43 -13.16 -15.33 11.10
C ILE A 43 -14.59 -15.60 11.57
N THR A 44 -14.97 -16.89 11.66
CA THR A 44 -16.31 -17.29 12.12
C THR A 44 -16.59 -16.82 13.54
N ALA A 45 -15.65 -17.05 14.46
CA ALA A 45 -15.76 -16.66 15.86
C ALA A 45 -15.91 -15.16 16.04
N LYS A 46 -15.14 -14.36 15.28
CA LYS A 46 -15.20 -12.90 15.32
C LYS A 46 -16.42 -12.34 14.59
N GLY A 47 -16.98 -13.07 13.63
CA GLY A 47 -18.11 -12.66 12.79
C GLY A 47 -17.75 -11.72 11.64
N TYR A 48 -16.47 -11.39 11.50
CA TYR A 48 -15.86 -10.62 10.43
C TYR A 48 -14.37 -11.01 10.33
N ASN A 49 -13.73 -10.70 9.21
CA ASN A 49 -12.31 -10.96 9.01
C ASN A 49 -11.48 -9.73 9.45
N PRO A 50 -10.71 -9.84 10.56
CA PRO A 50 -9.93 -8.71 11.07
C PRO A 50 -8.77 -8.32 10.16
N TYR A 51 -8.35 -9.21 9.26
CA TYR A 51 -7.19 -8.99 8.41
C TYR A 51 -7.50 -8.09 7.22
N VAL A 52 -8.77 -7.90 6.84
CA VAL A 52 -9.17 -7.02 5.72
C VAL A 52 -8.99 -5.53 6.06
N GLN A 53 -8.61 -5.16 7.28
CA GLN A 53 -8.34 -3.76 7.69
C GLN A 53 -9.52 -2.79 7.44
N LEU A 54 -10.76 -3.26 7.57
CA LEU A 54 -11.99 -2.46 7.42
C LEU A 54 -12.65 -2.15 8.78
N GLY A 55 -12.00 -2.52 9.89
CA GLY A 55 -12.63 -2.55 11.21
C GLY A 55 -13.72 -3.63 11.27
N GLN A 56 -14.63 -3.51 12.23
CA GLN A 56 -15.76 -4.42 12.37
C GLN A 56 -16.89 -4.03 11.41
N TYR A 57 -16.78 -4.42 10.14
CA TYR A 57 -17.77 -4.16 9.10
C TYR A 57 -19.03 -5.04 9.21
N ARG A 58 -18.97 -6.07 10.06
CA ARG A 58 -20.08 -6.99 10.34
C ARG A 58 -20.07 -7.41 11.80
N VAL A 59 -21.26 -7.55 12.37
CA VAL A 59 -21.50 -8.19 13.68
C VAL A 59 -22.01 -9.62 13.48
N PRO A 60 -21.76 -10.56 14.42
CA PRO A 60 -22.08 -11.97 14.24
C PRO A 60 -23.54 -12.28 13.84
N ASP A 61 -24.49 -11.50 14.33
CA ASP A 61 -25.95 -11.60 14.14
C ASP A 61 -26.46 -10.91 12.88
N ALA A 62 -25.64 -10.11 12.18
CA ALA A 62 -26.06 -9.45 10.95
C ALA A 62 -26.43 -10.48 9.84
N PRO A 63 -27.45 -10.21 9.00
CA PRO A 63 -27.80 -11.09 7.89
C PRO A 63 -26.59 -11.39 7.01
N ARG A 64 -26.33 -12.67 6.76
CA ARG A 64 -25.26 -13.14 5.88
C ARG A 64 -25.62 -12.92 4.42
N MET A 65 -24.62 -12.66 3.58
CA MET A 65 -24.76 -12.82 2.15
C MET A 65 -25.04 -14.31 1.82
N PRO A 66 -25.63 -14.61 0.64
CA PRO A 66 -25.74 -15.97 0.17
C PRO A 66 -24.39 -16.70 0.13
N GLU A 67 -24.40 -18.00 -0.05
CA GLU A 67 -23.19 -18.75 -0.37
C GLU A 67 -22.68 -18.32 -1.75
N PHE A 68 -21.36 -18.11 -1.86
CA PHE A 68 -20.75 -17.72 -3.12
C PHE A 68 -20.48 -18.94 -3.99
N ALA A 69 -21.40 -19.20 -4.93
CA ALA A 69 -21.28 -20.23 -5.95
C ALA A 69 -21.44 -19.59 -7.34
N PRO A 70 -20.37 -19.02 -7.92
CA PRO A 70 -20.48 -18.27 -9.16
C PRO A 70 -20.80 -19.18 -10.35
N VAL A 71 -21.71 -18.73 -11.21
CA VAL A 71 -21.94 -19.33 -12.52
C VAL A 71 -20.90 -18.79 -13.49
N LEU A 72 -20.07 -19.70 -14.02
CA LEU A 72 -19.00 -19.38 -14.96
C LEU A 72 -19.44 -19.78 -16.39
N PRO A 73 -19.65 -18.81 -17.30
CA PRO A 73 -19.96 -19.11 -18.70
C PRO A 73 -18.85 -19.94 -19.36
N HIS A 74 -19.20 -20.87 -20.24
CA HIS A 74 -18.21 -21.70 -20.92
C HIS A 74 -17.39 -20.86 -21.92
N ILE A 75 -16.06 -20.85 -21.74
CA ILE A 75 -15.11 -20.28 -22.71
C ILE A 75 -14.80 -21.35 -23.75
N SER A 76 -15.15 -21.10 -25.00
CA SER A 76 -14.91 -22.05 -26.08
C SER A 76 -13.41 -22.34 -26.27
N GLY A 77 -13.06 -23.51 -26.79
CA GLY A 77 -11.66 -23.81 -27.13
C GLY A 77 -11.09 -22.82 -28.16
N ALA A 78 -11.93 -22.34 -29.08
CA ALA A 78 -11.52 -21.32 -30.06
C ALA A 78 -11.13 -20.01 -29.36
N ASP A 79 -11.93 -19.51 -28.42
CA ASP A 79 -11.60 -18.27 -27.68
C ASP A 79 -10.42 -18.48 -26.73
N ARG A 80 -10.37 -19.64 -26.06
CA ARG A 80 -9.31 -19.95 -25.09
C ARG A 80 -7.94 -19.96 -25.76
N TYR A 81 -7.82 -20.60 -26.92
CA TYR A 81 -6.55 -20.77 -27.63
C TYR A 81 -6.30 -19.74 -28.74
N ALA A 82 -7.25 -18.86 -29.04
CA ALA A 82 -7.02 -17.76 -29.98
C ALA A 82 -5.82 -16.92 -29.50
N PRO A 83 -4.82 -16.67 -30.36
CA PRO A 83 -3.70 -15.82 -29.99
C PRO A 83 -4.19 -14.38 -29.78
N ASN A 84 -3.60 -13.70 -28.80
CA ASN A 84 -3.82 -12.27 -28.65
C ASN A 84 -3.11 -11.54 -29.83
N PRO A 85 -3.75 -10.55 -30.49
CA PRO A 85 -3.16 -9.82 -31.62
C PRO A 85 -1.89 -9.02 -31.30
N TYR A 86 -1.61 -8.75 -30.03
CA TYR A 86 -0.48 -7.91 -29.62
C TYR A 86 0.85 -8.70 -29.59
N PRO A 87 1.91 -8.23 -30.26
CA PRO A 87 3.25 -8.84 -30.19
C PRO A 87 3.84 -8.89 -28.77
N ARG A 88 4.97 -9.56 -28.55
CA ARG A 88 5.66 -9.55 -27.24
C ARG A 88 6.88 -8.65 -27.19
N GLN A 89 7.56 -8.48 -28.32
CA GLN A 89 8.74 -7.62 -28.40
C GLN A 89 8.32 -6.16 -28.48
N ARG A 90 8.98 -5.29 -27.71
CA ARG A 90 8.67 -3.86 -27.61
C ARG A 90 8.61 -3.16 -28.98
N GLY A 91 9.57 -3.42 -29.85
CA GLY A 91 9.65 -2.80 -31.18
C GLY A 91 8.43 -3.13 -32.05
N GLU A 92 8.15 -4.43 -32.19
CA GLU A 92 7.02 -4.95 -32.96
C GLU A 92 5.68 -4.48 -32.38
N MET A 93 5.56 -4.43 -31.05
CA MET A 93 4.37 -3.90 -30.39
C MET A 93 4.10 -2.45 -30.79
N LEU A 94 5.11 -1.59 -30.66
CA LEU A 94 4.96 -0.16 -30.91
C LEU A 94 4.69 0.10 -32.40
N GLU A 95 5.23 -0.71 -33.30
CA GLU A 95 4.88 -0.68 -34.72
C GLU A 95 3.42 -1.10 -34.95
N PHE A 96 2.99 -2.22 -34.36
CA PHE A 96 1.60 -2.68 -34.43
C PHE A 96 0.60 -1.63 -33.95
N LEU A 97 0.86 -0.96 -32.82
CA LEU A 97 -0.01 0.09 -32.27
C LEU A 97 -0.11 1.31 -33.19
N ARG A 98 0.92 1.62 -33.98
CA ARG A 98 0.88 2.71 -34.98
C ARG A 98 0.10 2.33 -36.23
N ASP A 99 0.28 1.09 -36.68
CA ASP A 99 -0.22 0.64 -37.99
C ASP A 99 -1.64 0.09 -37.96
N SER A 100 -2.12 -0.38 -36.80
CA SER A 100 -3.44 -0.99 -36.64
C SER A 100 -4.59 -0.04 -37.03
N LYS A 101 -4.37 1.27 -36.86
CA LYS A 101 -5.37 2.35 -36.97
C LYS A 101 -6.62 2.12 -36.11
N ALA A 102 -6.53 1.25 -35.10
CA ALA A 102 -7.58 0.96 -34.16
C ALA A 102 -7.31 1.67 -32.82
N VAL A 103 -8.37 1.89 -32.05
CA VAL A 103 -8.26 2.26 -30.64
C VAL A 103 -8.13 0.98 -29.83
N HIS A 104 -7.10 0.93 -29.01
CA HIS A 104 -6.75 -0.19 -28.15
C HIS A 104 -7.17 0.10 -26.71
N PHE A 105 -7.50 -0.96 -25.96
CA PHE A 105 -8.08 -0.83 -24.62
C PHE A 105 -7.22 -1.55 -23.59
N THR A 106 -6.91 -0.87 -22.50
CA THR A 106 -6.39 -1.47 -21.27
C THR A 106 -7.54 -1.64 -20.30
N ASP A 107 -7.66 -2.83 -19.71
CA ASP A 107 -8.61 -3.06 -18.63
C ASP A 107 -7.96 -2.75 -17.27
N THR A 108 -8.65 -1.97 -16.44
CA THR A 108 -8.18 -1.56 -15.11
C THR A 108 -9.02 -2.16 -13.98
N THR A 109 -9.92 -3.11 -14.28
CA THR A 109 -10.87 -3.66 -13.31
C THR A 109 -10.18 -4.22 -12.08
N THR A 110 -9.06 -4.94 -12.26
CA THR A 110 -8.40 -5.66 -11.16
C THR A 110 -7.36 -4.82 -10.41
N ARG A 111 -7.12 -3.56 -10.80
CA ARG A 111 -6.15 -2.67 -10.14
C ARG A 111 -6.70 -1.27 -9.84
N ASP A 112 -6.89 -0.41 -10.83
CA ASP A 112 -7.28 0.98 -10.53
C ASP A 112 -8.75 1.08 -10.10
N MET A 113 -9.63 0.26 -10.68
CA MET A 113 -11.04 0.25 -10.31
C MET A 113 -11.25 -0.26 -8.88
N THR A 114 -10.55 -1.34 -8.52
CA THR A 114 -10.57 -1.89 -7.16
C THR A 114 -9.95 -0.93 -6.18
N GLN A 115 -8.89 -0.21 -6.54
CA GLN A 115 -8.27 0.82 -5.70
C GLN A 115 -9.26 1.93 -5.36
N SER A 116 -9.93 2.43 -6.39
CA SER A 116 -10.84 3.56 -6.28
C SER A 116 -12.16 3.22 -5.58
N ASN A 117 -12.73 2.04 -5.83
CA ASN A 117 -14.08 1.69 -5.40
C ASN A 117 -14.14 0.61 -4.31
N THR A 118 -13.04 -0.05 -3.98
CA THR A 118 -13.03 -1.12 -2.96
C THR A 118 -11.80 -1.08 -2.05
N GLY A 119 -10.97 -0.03 -2.15
CA GLY A 119 -9.72 0.07 -1.42
C GLY A 119 -8.73 -1.06 -1.73
N ASN A 120 -8.73 -1.62 -2.95
CA ASN A 120 -7.89 -2.75 -3.37
C ASN A 120 -8.15 -4.08 -2.64
N ARG A 121 -9.37 -4.36 -2.18
CA ARG A 121 -9.68 -5.62 -1.46
C ARG A 121 -9.98 -6.82 -2.35
N PHE A 122 -10.02 -6.65 -3.67
CA PHE A 122 -10.07 -7.78 -4.60
C PHE A 122 -8.84 -8.67 -4.39
N ARG A 123 -9.06 -9.98 -4.26
CA ARG A 123 -7.96 -10.95 -4.09
C ARG A 123 -7.71 -11.68 -5.40
N LEU A 124 -6.54 -12.31 -5.48
CA LEU A 124 -6.21 -13.21 -6.58
C LEU A 124 -7.26 -14.32 -6.78
N ALA A 125 -7.90 -14.79 -5.72
CA ALA A 125 -8.99 -15.77 -5.81
C ALA A 125 -10.13 -15.34 -6.74
N GLU A 126 -10.54 -14.08 -6.65
CA GLU A 126 -11.58 -13.50 -7.51
C GLU A 126 -11.03 -13.20 -8.91
N ASP A 127 -9.78 -12.74 -9.00
CA ASP A 127 -9.08 -12.54 -10.26
C ASP A 127 -8.95 -13.83 -11.08
N MET A 128 -8.71 -14.98 -10.45
CA MET A 128 -8.63 -16.29 -11.12
C MET A 128 -9.95 -16.73 -11.76
N LEU A 129 -11.08 -16.25 -11.25
CA LEU A 129 -12.40 -16.51 -11.85
C LEU A 129 -12.62 -15.63 -13.09
N LEU A 130 -12.13 -14.39 -13.06
CA LEU A 130 -12.35 -13.38 -14.09
C LEU A 130 -11.29 -13.43 -15.20
N GLY A 131 -10.06 -13.75 -14.84
CA GLY A 131 -8.86 -13.69 -15.66
C GLY A 131 -8.97 -14.40 -17.00
N PRO A 132 -9.44 -15.67 -17.06
CA PRO A 132 -9.59 -16.38 -18.33
C PRO A 132 -10.49 -15.68 -19.36
N TYR A 133 -11.50 -14.93 -18.89
CA TYR A 133 -12.37 -14.12 -19.75
C TYR A 133 -11.65 -12.85 -20.21
N LEU A 134 -11.04 -12.11 -19.28
CA LEU A 134 -10.26 -10.91 -19.60
C LEU A 134 -9.12 -11.20 -20.60
N ASP A 135 -8.49 -12.37 -20.48
CA ASP A 135 -7.45 -12.83 -21.38
C ASP A 135 -7.93 -13.04 -22.82
N SER A 136 -9.25 -13.18 -23.01
CA SER A 136 -9.90 -13.44 -24.29
C SER A 136 -10.70 -12.24 -24.82
N CYS A 137 -10.59 -11.08 -24.16
CA CYS A 137 -11.25 -9.83 -24.55
C CYS A 137 -10.52 -9.04 -25.64
N ASN A 138 -9.32 -9.47 -26.07
CA ASN A 138 -8.41 -8.70 -26.94
C ASN A 138 -8.06 -7.30 -26.37
N PHE A 139 -7.87 -7.19 -25.07
CA PHE A 139 -7.28 -6.01 -24.47
C PHE A 139 -5.78 -5.90 -24.83
N PHE A 140 -5.30 -4.66 -24.95
CA PHE A 140 -3.87 -4.35 -25.04
C PHE A 140 -3.15 -4.84 -23.80
N SER A 141 -3.65 -4.45 -22.63
CA SER A 141 -3.11 -4.91 -21.36
C SER A 141 -4.20 -5.07 -20.30
N LEU A 142 -3.90 -5.87 -19.29
CA LEU A 142 -4.60 -5.88 -18.01
C LEU A 142 -3.71 -5.16 -17.01
N GLU A 143 -4.19 -4.05 -16.47
CA GLU A 143 -3.52 -3.39 -15.36
C GLU A 143 -3.90 -4.11 -14.07
N ASN A 144 -2.95 -4.87 -13.51
CA ASN A 144 -3.18 -5.80 -12.40
C ASN A 144 -2.15 -5.67 -11.26
N GLY A 145 -1.28 -4.66 -11.31
CA GLY A 145 -0.21 -4.50 -10.31
C GLY A 145 0.20 -3.06 -10.00
N GLY A 146 1.02 -2.94 -8.96
CA GLY A 146 1.57 -1.65 -8.52
C GLY A 146 0.54 -0.75 -7.82
N GLY A 147 0.74 0.57 -7.86
CA GLY A 147 -0.09 1.53 -7.14
C GLY A 147 -0.19 1.17 -5.65
N ALA A 148 -1.39 1.27 -5.08
CA ALA A 148 -1.62 0.81 -3.71
C ALA A 148 -1.80 -0.71 -3.59
N HIS A 149 -1.93 -1.45 -4.70
CA HIS A 149 -2.19 -2.89 -4.66
C HIS A 149 -1.01 -3.65 -4.04
N PHE A 150 0.24 -3.29 -4.37
CA PHE A 150 1.43 -3.92 -3.77
C PHE A 150 1.39 -3.93 -2.23
N HIS A 151 1.02 -2.80 -1.64
CA HIS A 151 0.89 -2.65 -0.20
C HIS A 151 -0.39 -3.34 0.35
N VAL A 152 -1.53 -3.20 -0.32
CA VAL A 152 -2.81 -3.76 0.15
C VAL A 152 -2.85 -5.29 0.03
N ALA A 153 -2.16 -5.87 -0.98
CA ALA A 153 -1.93 -7.30 -1.09
C ALA A 153 -1.30 -7.83 0.20
N MET A 154 -0.25 -7.16 0.70
CA MET A 154 0.40 -7.53 1.96
C MET A 154 -0.49 -7.28 3.19
N LEU A 155 -1.09 -6.10 3.31
CA LEU A 155 -1.74 -5.68 4.56
C LEU A 155 -3.18 -6.13 4.75
N ALA A 156 -3.93 -6.34 3.67
CA ALA A 156 -5.35 -6.62 3.73
C ALA A 156 -5.72 -7.96 3.11
N ASN A 157 -5.12 -8.30 1.97
CA ASN A 157 -5.37 -9.58 1.31
C ASN A 157 -4.49 -10.69 1.93
N MET A 158 -3.38 -10.31 2.58
CA MET A 158 -2.38 -11.17 3.20
C MET A 158 -1.70 -12.11 2.21
N THR A 159 -1.30 -11.56 1.06
CA THR A 159 -0.73 -12.26 -0.08
C THR A 159 0.57 -11.64 -0.57
N TYR A 160 1.22 -12.33 -1.50
CA TYR A 160 2.53 -12.02 -2.05
C TYR A 160 2.34 -11.40 -3.44
N PRO A 161 2.55 -10.09 -3.62
CA PRO A 161 2.09 -9.37 -4.83
C PRO A 161 2.81 -9.77 -6.14
N PHE A 162 4.06 -10.22 -6.10
CA PHE A 162 4.73 -10.78 -7.29
C PHE A 162 4.35 -12.24 -7.53
N THR A 163 4.04 -13.00 -6.47
CA THR A 163 3.38 -14.30 -6.63
C THR A 163 2.01 -14.16 -7.29
N GLU A 164 1.21 -13.16 -6.92
CA GLU A 164 -0.05 -12.83 -7.61
C GLU A 164 0.19 -12.50 -9.09
N ALA A 165 1.22 -11.72 -9.40
CA ALA A 165 1.59 -11.41 -10.78
C ALA A 165 2.01 -12.66 -11.59
N ARG A 166 2.77 -13.58 -10.99
CA ARG A 166 3.12 -14.87 -11.62
C ARG A 166 1.88 -15.72 -11.93
N GLU A 167 0.95 -15.81 -10.99
CA GLU A 167 -0.29 -16.56 -11.21
C GLU A 167 -1.15 -15.91 -12.32
N TRP A 168 -1.20 -14.58 -12.39
CA TRP A 168 -1.82 -13.87 -13.51
C TRP A 168 -1.23 -14.27 -14.87
N ASN A 169 0.10 -14.40 -14.95
CA ASN A 169 0.78 -14.88 -16.16
C ASN A 169 0.49 -16.36 -16.48
N ARG A 170 0.00 -17.13 -15.51
CA ARG A 170 -0.37 -18.55 -15.68
C ARG A 170 -1.83 -18.72 -16.12
N PHE A 171 -2.79 -18.06 -15.48
CA PHE A 171 -4.22 -18.25 -15.78
C PHE A 171 -4.76 -17.32 -16.87
N ALA A 172 -4.06 -16.22 -17.15
CA ALA A 172 -4.36 -15.28 -18.24
C ALA A 172 -3.08 -14.97 -19.03
N PRO A 173 -2.48 -15.97 -19.72
CA PRO A 173 -1.16 -15.84 -20.31
C PRO A 173 -1.12 -14.95 -21.57
N LYS A 174 -2.24 -14.73 -22.27
CA LYS A 174 -2.24 -14.14 -23.62
C LYS A 174 -2.11 -12.62 -23.62
N THR A 175 -2.77 -11.94 -22.67
CA THR A 175 -2.83 -10.48 -22.59
C THR A 175 -1.71 -9.93 -21.69
N LEU A 176 -1.06 -8.86 -22.14
CA LEU A 176 0.02 -8.19 -21.42
C LEU A 176 -0.43 -7.77 -20.02
N LYS A 177 0.52 -7.81 -19.07
CA LYS A 177 0.31 -7.32 -17.70
C LYS A 177 0.97 -5.97 -17.54
N GLN A 178 0.21 -5.01 -17.03
CA GLN A 178 0.65 -3.64 -16.80
C GLN A 178 0.66 -3.33 -15.30
N LEU A 179 1.70 -2.62 -14.85
CA LEU A 179 1.80 -2.12 -13.49
C LEU A 179 1.99 -0.59 -13.46
N LEU A 180 1.47 0.04 -12.41
CA LEU A 180 1.69 1.45 -12.10
C LEU A 180 2.74 1.61 -10.99
N VAL A 181 3.74 2.45 -11.20
CA VAL A 181 4.79 2.76 -10.22
C VAL A 181 5.06 4.25 -10.13
N ARG A 182 5.55 4.67 -8.96
CA ARG A 182 5.96 6.06 -8.72
C ARG A 182 7.45 6.20 -8.99
N SER A 183 7.86 7.33 -9.56
CA SER A 183 9.24 7.71 -9.86
C SER A 183 10.21 7.50 -8.69
N THR A 184 10.04 8.25 -7.59
CA THR A 184 10.98 8.31 -6.46
C THR A 184 10.95 7.11 -5.54
N ASN A 185 9.84 6.38 -5.53
CA ASN A 185 9.53 5.39 -4.51
C ASN A 185 9.33 3.98 -5.06
N VAL A 186 9.15 3.86 -6.37
CA VAL A 186 8.75 2.62 -7.03
C VAL A 186 7.47 2.05 -6.39
N LEU A 187 7.62 1.09 -5.47
CA LEU A 187 6.53 0.45 -4.72
C LEU A 187 6.52 0.77 -3.22
N GLY A 188 7.49 1.52 -2.70
CA GLY A 188 7.66 1.88 -1.28
C GLY A 188 7.01 3.20 -0.83
N TYR A 189 7.10 3.52 0.46
CA TYR A 189 6.54 4.75 1.04
C TYR A 189 7.48 5.96 1.09
N THR A 190 8.78 5.73 1.12
CA THR A 190 9.81 6.77 1.10
C THR A 190 10.60 6.73 -0.19
N PRO A 191 11.23 7.84 -0.60
CA PRO A 191 12.19 7.83 -1.69
C PRO A 191 13.24 6.72 -1.51
N GLN A 192 13.56 6.02 -2.59
CA GLN A 192 14.41 4.83 -2.56
C GLN A 192 15.77 5.10 -3.23
N PRO A 193 16.87 4.58 -2.68
CA PRO A 193 18.17 4.70 -3.33
C PRO A 193 18.22 3.87 -4.62
N ARG A 194 19.10 4.27 -5.53
CA ARG A 194 19.17 3.71 -6.89
C ARG A 194 19.38 2.20 -6.90
N ASN A 195 20.23 1.67 -6.02
CA ASN A 195 20.48 0.22 -5.97
C ASN A 195 19.24 -0.59 -5.56
N LEU A 196 18.40 -0.09 -4.65
CA LEU A 196 17.15 -0.72 -4.26
C LEU A 196 16.08 -0.60 -5.36
N MET A 197 16.03 0.55 -6.03
CA MET A 197 15.17 0.75 -7.21
C MET A 197 15.52 -0.26 -8.32
N ASN A 198 16.79 -0.57 -8.53
CA ASN A 198 17.22 -1.56 -9.51
C ASN A 198 16.70 -2.96 -9.16
N VAL A 199 16.91 -3.43 -7.93
CA VAL A 199 16.43 -4.77 -7.50
C VAL A 199 14.91 -4.88 -7.60
N THR A 200 14.19 -3.84 -7.17
CA THR A 200 12.72 -3.81 -7.29
C THR A 200 12.29 -3.73 -8.77
N GLY A 201 13.00 -2.96 -9.58
CA GLY A 201 12.74 -2.78 -11.01
C GLY A 201 12.92 -4.07 -11.82
N GLU A 202 13.94 -4.87 -11.53
CA GLU A 202 14.14 -6.18 -12.16
C GLU A 202 13.01 -7.14 -11.79
N MET A 203 12.64 -7.23 -10.50
CA MET A 203 11.50 -8.06 -10.07
C MET A 203 10.18 -7.62 -10.74
N ILE A 204 10.00 -6.32 -11.00
CA ILE A 204 8.87 -5.83 -11.80
C ILE A 204 8.97 -6.33 -13.25
N CYS A 205 10.12 -6.17 -13.91
CA CYS A 205 10.31 -6.57 -15.30
C CYS A 205 10.18 -8.08 -15.52
N ASP A 206 10.44 -8.89 -14.49
CA ASP A 206 10.26 -10.35 -14.55
C ASP A 206 8.79 -10.79 -14.51
N ASN A 207 7.88 -9.90 -14.07
CA ASN A 207 6.48 -10.24 -13.85
C ASN A 207 5.49 -9.42 -14.69
N TYR A 208 5.90 -8.24 -15.18
CA TYR A 208 5.06 -7.30 -15.92
C TYR A 208 5.68 -6.94 -17.27
N HIS A 209 4.81 -6.70 -18.25
CA HIS A 209 5.20 -6.40 -19.63
C HIS A 209 5.19 -4.89 -19.93
N ILE A 210 4.44 -4.11 -19.16
CA ILE A 210 4.33 -2.66 -19.30
C ILE A 210 4.52 -2.03 -17.92
N VAL A 211 5.48 -1.12 -17.82
CA VAL A 211 5.77 -0.37 -16.59
C VAL A 211 5.37 1.07 -16.79
N ARG A 212 4.20 1.43 -16.25
CA ARG A 212 3.72 2.80 -16.23
C ARG A 212 4.33 3.55 -15.05
N CYS A 213 5.23 4.50 -15.32
CA CYS A 213 5.92 5.28 -14.31
C CYS A 213 5.48 6.74 -14.33
N PHE A 214 5.06 7.29 -13.20
CA PHE A 214 4.70 8.71 -13.09
C PHE A 214 5.46 9.42 -11.97
N ASP A 215 5.57 10.74 -12.08
CA ASP A 215 6.11 11.65 -11.08
C ASP A 215 5.07 12.75 -10.85
N PHE A 216 4.75 13.05 -9.60
CA PHE A 216 3.69 14.01 -9.29
C PHE A 216 4.09 15.46 -9.59
N LEU A 217 5.39 15.74 -9.76
CA LEU A 217 5.90 17.02 -10.21
C LEU A 217 6.29 17.01 -11.70
N ASN A 218 6.12 15.86 -12.39
CA ASN A 218 6.63 15.62 -13.73
C ASN A 218 8.15 15.86 -13.86
N ASP A 219 8.92 15.51 -12.82
CA ASP A 219 10.39 15.61 -12.84
C ASP A 219 11.01 14.31 -13.39
N MET A 220 11.50 14.36 -14.63
CA MET A 220 12.08 13.19 -15.30
C MET A 220 13.33 12.65 -14.62
N ARG A 221 14.06 13.47 -13.85
CA ARG A 221 15.23 13.01 -13.08
C ARG A 221 14.84 11.94 -12.06
N ASN A 222 13.63 12.05 -11.51
CA ASN A 222 13.09 11.08 -10.56
C ASN A 222 12.67 9.76 -11.25
N MET A 223 12.26 9.80 -12.52
CA MET A 223 11.86 8.59 -13.26
C MET A 223 13.07 7.84 -13.83
N ARG A 224 14.17 8.55 -14.09
CA ARG A 224 15.34 8.04 -14.78
C ARG A 224 15.88 6.71 -14.23
N PRO A 225 16.06 6.50 -12.91
CA PRO A 225 16.62 5.24 -12.41
C PRO A 225 15.81 4.02 -12.80
N LEU A 226 14.48 4.10 -12.69
CA LEU A 226 13.60 3.02 -13.11
C LEU A 226 13.54 2.89 -14.64
N ALA A 227 13.55 4.01 -15.36
CA ALA A 227 13.58 4.01 -16.82
C ALA A 227 14.81 3.29 -17.37
N GLU A 228 15.98 3.43 -16.73
CA GLU A 228 17.22 2.73 -17.11
C GLU A 228 17.08 1.21 -17.02
N VAL A 229 16.42 0.70 -15.96
CA VAL A 229 16.12 -0.74 -15.80
C VAL A 229 15.17 -1.21 -16.90
N VAL A 230 14.02 -0.54 -17.05
CA VAL A 230 12.98 -0.98 -17.98
C VAL A 230 13.44 -0.87 -19.44
N LEU A 231 14.14 0.20 -19.81
CA LEU A 231 14.58 0.39 -21.20
C LEU A 231 15.66 -0.62 -21.63
N SER A 232 16.41 -1.19 -20.67
CA SER A 232 17.40 -2.24 -20.92
C SER A 232 16.79 -3.57 -21.37
N ARG A 233 15.49 -3.76 -21.15
CA ARG A 233 14.70 -4.95 -21.51
C ARG A 233 13.98 -4.73 -22.84
N GLU A 234 14.07 -5.68 -23.78
CA GLU A 234 13.35 -5.61 -25.06
C GLU A 234 11.93 -6.21 -24.97
N ASP A 235 11.70 -7.04 -23.96
CA ASP A 235 10.43 -7.70 -23.63
C ASP A 235 9.49 -6.86 -22.76
N VAL A 236 9.95 -5.68 -22.31
CA VAL A 236 9.19 -4.78 -21.44
C VAL A 236 9.07 -3.38 -22.05
N ILE A 237 7.87 -2.81 -21.98
CA ILE A 237 7.56 -1.48 -22.48
C ILE A 237 7.62 -0.48 -21.33
N PHE A 238 8.40 0.58 -21.51
CA PHE A 238 8.40 1.72 -20.61
C PHE A 238 7.29 2.70 -21.03
N GLU A 239 6.39 3.01 -20.08
CA GLU A 239 5.33 3.99 -20.25
C GLU A 239 5.52 5.15 -19.25
N PRO A 240 6.35 6.18 -19.56
CA PRO A 240 6.39 7.38 -18.75
C PRO A 240 5.05 8.13 -18.87
N ALA A 241 4.42 8.38 -17.74
CA ALA A 241 3.10 8.99 -17.65
C ALA A 241 3.17 10.42 -17.13
N LEU A 242 2.62 11.35 -17.90
CA LEU A 242 2.45 12.74 -17.51
C LEU A 242 1.31 12.85 -16.52
N SER A 243 1.57 13.37 -15.32
CA SER A 243 0.51 13.81 -14.41
C SER A 243 -0.16 15.03 -15.00
N ILE A 244 -1.49 15.02 -15.19
CA ILE A 244 -2.23 16.12 -15.84
C ILE A 244 -3.10 16.87 -14.81
N SER A 245 -3.12 18.20 -14.90
CA SER A 245 -3.96 19.13 -14.15
C SER A 245 -4.43 20.27 -15.06
N VAL A 246 -5.37 21.09 -14.59
CA VAL A 246 -5.99 22.18 -15.38
C VAL A 246 -5.97 23.54 -14.67
N ALA A 247 -5.07 23.75 -13.70
CA ALA A 247 -4.86 25.06 -13.08
C ALA A 247 -4.07 26.03 -13.98
N ARG A 248 -4.08 27.33 -13.66
CA ARG A 248 -3.38 28.36 -14.44
C ARG A 248 -1.90 28.02 -14.66
N GLY A 249 -1.51 27.82 -15.92
CA GLY A 249 -0.14 27.46 -16.34
C GLY A 249 0.06 25.98 -16.66
N PHE A 250 -0.90 25.11 -16.31
CA PHE A 250 -0.96 23.73 -16.82
C PHE A 250 -1.74 23.71 -18.14
N ASP A 251 -1.15 24.33 -19.16
CA ASP A 251 -1.71 24.41 -20.52
C ASP A 251 -1.03 23.43 -21.48
N ILE A 252 -1.41 23.51 -22.76
CA ILE A 252 -0.87 22.64 -23.81
C ILE A 252 0.64 22.82 -23.95
N ASP A 253 1.15 24.05 -23.89
CA ASP A 253 2.57 24.34 -24.08
C ASP A 253 3.40 23.78 -22.91
N HIS A 254 2.89 23.87 -21.69
CA HIS A 254 3.50 23.20 -20.54
C HIS A 254 3.65 21.69 -20.78
N TYR A 255 2.58 20.99 -21.18
CA TYR A 255 2.63 19.55 -21.39
C TYR A 255 3.46 19.13 -22.62
N LEU A 256 3.57 19.98 -23.65
CA LEU A 256 4.55 19.78 -24.72
C LEU A 256 5.99 19.86 -24.19
N GLY A 257 6.28 20.81 -23.29
CA GLY A 257 7.59 20.90 -22.62
C GLY A 257 7.91 19.66 -21.77
N VAL A 258 6.92 19.15 -21.02
CA VAL A 258 7.10 17.92 -20.24
C VAL A 258 7.31 16.71 -21.16
N THR A 259 6.57 16.62 -22.27
CA THR A 259 6.75 15.55 -23.27
C THR A 259 8.17 15.59 -23.86
N GLU A 260 8.66 16.78 -24.20
CA GLU A 260 10.03 16.97 -24.71
C GLU A 260 11.09 16.53 -23.69
N ALA A 261 10.94 16.91 -22.42
CA ALA A 261 11.83 16.48 -21.35
C ALA A 261 11.81 14.94 -21.14
N THR A 262 10.63 14.33 -21.30
CA THR A 262 10.47 12.86 -21.23
C THR A 262 11.24 12.18 -22.35
N LEU A 263 11.09 12.66 -23.58
CA LEU A 263 11.82 12.11 -24.73
C LEU A 263 13.32 12.36 -24.61
N GLU A 264 13.73 13.48 -24.03
CA GLU A 264 15.15 13.77 -23.77
C GLU A 264 15.76 12.82 -22.75
N MET A 265 15.04 12.46 -21.68
CA MET A 265 15.46 11.42 -20.75
C MET A 265 15.68 10.08 -21.47
N VAL A 266 14.71 9.64 -22.27
CA VAL A 266 14.81 8.36 -23.02
C VAL A 266 15.95 8.40 -24.03
N ARG A 267 16.12 9.53 -24.73
CA ARG A 267 17.21 9.79 -25.67
C ARG A 267 18.58 9.62 -25.01
N HIS A 268 18.75 10.19 -23.82
CA HIS A 268 19.99 10.10 -23.06
C HIS A 268 20.28 8.67 -22.57
N ILE A 269 19.28 7.96 -22.06
CA ILE A 269 19.42 6.58 -21.59
C ILE A 269 19.79 5.66 -22.75
N SER A 270 19.11 5.82 -23.89
CA SER A 270 19.22 4.91 -25.04
C SER A 270 20.31 5.29 -26.04
N GLY A 271 20.93 6.47 -25.90
CA GLY A 271 21.97 6.96 -26.81
C GLY A 271 21.48 7.21 -28.25
N CYS A 272 20.18 7.52 -28.44
CA CYS A 272 19.56 7.64 -29.76
C CYS A 272 19.18 9.09 -30.10
N THR A 273 18.45 9.32 -31.21
CA THR A 273 17.86 10.63 -31.50
C THR A 273 16.53 10.81 -30.77
N GLN A 274 16.05 12.05 -30.60
CA GLN A 274 14.73 12.26 -29.97
C GLN A 274 13.59 11.61 -30.77
N LYS A 275 13.74 11.52 -32.11
CA LYS A 275 12.79 10.82 -32.97
C LYS A 275 12.76 9.33 -32.67
N ASP A 276 13.93 8.72 -32.50
CA ASP A 276 14.03 7.29 -32.14
C ASP A 276 13.52 7.05 -30.72
N ALA A 277 13.81 7.95 -29.77
CA ALA A 277 13.27 7.90 -28.41
C ALA A 277 11.73 7.86 -28.41
N ALA A 278 11.08 8.70 -29.22
CA ALA A 278 9.63 8.69 -29.37
C ALA A 278 9.10 7.35 -29.94
N ARG A 279 9.96 6.59 -30.63
CA ARG A 279 9.60 5.28 -31.18
C ARG A 279 9.72 4.13 -30.20
N MET A 280 10.39 4.34 -29.06
CA MET A 280 10.76 3.30 -28.08
C MET A 280 9.81 3.19 -26.88
N ILE A 281 8.89 4.14 -26.70
CA ILE A 281 8.03 4.22 -25.51
C ILE A 281 6.55 4.40 -25.88
N ILE A 282 5.70 4.27 -24.85
CA ILE A 282 4.32 4.76 -24.85
C ILE A 282 4.26 5.98 -23.93
N LEU A 283 3.69 7.10 -24.37
CA LEU A 283 3.47 8.25 -23.50
C LEU A 283 2.12 8.11 -22.77
N GLY A 284 2.16 7.95 -21.46
CA GLY A 284 0.96 7.96 -20.63
C GLY A 284 0.44 9.39 -20.42
N LEU A 285 -0.86 9.60 -20.57
CA LEU A 285 -1.56 10.85 -20.27
C LEU A 285 -2.47 10.59 -19.06
N LYS A 286 -1.99 10.89 -17.84
CA LYS A 286 -2.64 10.51 -16.59
C LYS A 286 -3.49 11.64 -16.02
N ASP A 287 -4.77 11.64 -16.37
CA ASP A 287 -5.83 12.47 -15.78
C ASP A 287 -6.41 11.79 -14.52
N MET A 288 -5.62 11.78 -13.45
CA MET A 288 -5.91 11.04 -12.21
C MET A 288 -7.16 11.50 -11.44
N ALA A 289 -7.64 12.72 -11.72
CA ALA A 289 -8.84 13.27 -11.10
C ALA A 289 -10.07 13.20 -12.03
N GLY A 290 -9.86 12.87 -13.30
CA GLY A 290 -10.93 12.88 -14.30
C GLY A 290 -11.47 14.28 -14.53
N ILE A 291 -10.58 15.26 -14.72
CA ILE A 291 -10.94 16.68 -14.81
C ILE A 291 -10.61 17.30 -16.17
N CYS A 292 -9.90 16.58 -17.04
CA CYS A 292 -9.59 17.08 -18.37
C CYS A 292 -10.88 17.09 -19.20
N SER A 293 -11.31 18.28 -19.63
CA SER A 293 -12.47 18.40 -20.51
C SER A 293 -12.19 17.71 -21.85
N PRO A 294 -13.24 17.26 -22.58
CA PRO A 294 -13.07 16.67 -23.91
C PRO A 294 -12.30 17.59 -24.88
N THR A 295 -12.51 18.90 -24.79
CA THR A 295 -11.81 19.90 -25.60
C THR A 295 -10.32 19.96 -25.28
N PHE A 296 -9.97 20.03 -23.99
CA PHE A 296 -8.58 20.14 -23.56
C PHE A 296 -7.76 18.91 -23.98
N ILE A 297 -8.27 17.71 -23.70
CA ILE A 297 -7.53 16.49 -24.03
C ILE A 297 -7.39 16.29 -25.54
N ALA A 298 -8.41 16.63 -26.33
CA ALA A 298 -8.30 16.57 -27.78
C ALA A 298 -7.23 17.53 -28.33
N GLN A 299 -7.15 18.75 -27.79
CA GLN A 299 -6.12 19.72 -28.15
C GLN A 299 -4.72 19.23 -27.77
N LEU A 300 -4.56 18.67 -26.57
CA LEU A 300 -3.28 18.15 -26.10
C LEU A 300 -2.78 17.00 -26.97
N VAL A 301 -3.64 16.00 -27.21
CA VAL A 301 -3.32 14.85 -28.07
C VAL A 301 -2.96 15.32 -29.48
N ALA A 302 -3.73 16.23 -30.07
CA ALA A 302 -3.45 16.77 -31.40
C ALA A 302 -2.12 17.53 -31.46
N ALA A 303 -1.79 18.31 -30.42
CA ALA A 303 -0.54 19.05 -30.34
C ALA A 303 0.68 18.11 -30.20
N ILE A 304 0.60 17.10 -29.32
CA ILE A 304 1.66 16.09 -29.16
C ILE A 304 1.87 15.34 -30.47
N ARG A 305 0.78 14.84 -31.08
CA ARG A 305 0.85 14.11 -32.36
C ARG A 305 1.44 14.96 -33.49
N LYS A 306 1.13 16.26 -33.53
CA LYS A 306 1.68 17.18 -34.53
C LYS A 306 3.20 17.33 -34.38
N LYS A 307 3.72 17.38 -33.15
CA LYS A 307 5.16 17.54 -32.88
C LYS A 307 5.93 16.21 -32.94
N TRP A 308 5.33 15.11 -32.47
CA TRP A 308 5.91 13.76 -32.47
C TRP A 308 4.91 12.73 -33.04
N PRO A 309 4.81 12.60 -34.38
CA PRO A 309 3.80 11.76 -35.03
C PRO A 309 3.96 10.25 -34.78
N ASP A 310 5.17 9.82 -34.45
CA ASP A 310 5.50 8.41 -34.16
C ASP A 310 5.28 8.03 -32.68
N LEU A 311 4.95 9.00 -31.81
CA LEU A 311 4.74 8.72 -30.39
C LEU A 311 3.38 8.07 -30.16
N VAL A 312 3.38 6.90 -29.51
CA VAL A 312 2.15 6.22 -29.09
C VAL A 312 1.67 6.85 -27.79
N MET A 313 0.39 7.20 -27.69
CA MET A 313 -0.21 7.84 -26.53
C MET A 313 -1.25 6.93 -25.88
N HIS A 314 -1.24 6.88 -24.55
CA HIS A 314 -2.13 6.08 -23.72
C HIS A 314 -2.88 6.97 -22.73
N TYR A 315 -4.18 7.15 -22.93
CA TYR A 315 -4.99 8.04 -22.09
C TYR A 315 -5.63 7.31 -20.92
N HIS A 316 -5.29 7.77 -19.72
CA HIS A 316 -5.85 7.30 -18.45
C HIS A 316 -6.68 8.42 -17.82
N ARG A 317 -7.93 8.13 -17.47
CA ARG A 317 -8.86 9.09 -16.89
C ARG A 317 -9.79 8.43 -15.88
N HIS A 318 -10.25 9.19 -14.87
CA HIS A 318 -11.34 8.78 -13.98
C HIS A 318 -12.70 9.33 -14.43
N ALA A 319 -13.78 8.71 -13.97
CA ALA A 319 -15.17 9.03 -14.32
C ALA A 319 -15.88 9.92 -13.28
N THR A 320 -15.15 10.42 -12.29
CA THR A 320 -15.67 11.20 -11.15
C THR A 320 -16.57 12.37 -11.58
N ASP A 321 -16.15 13.13 -12.59
CA ASP A 321 -16.87 14.31 -13.10
C ASP A 321 -18.09 13.98 -14.00
N GLY A 322 -18.28 12.71 -14.38
CA GLY A 322 -19.34 12.26 -15.28
C GLY A 322 -19.06 12.44 -16.77
N LEU A 323 -17.88 12.94 -17.17
CA LEU A 323 -17.51 13.22 -18.56
C LEU A 323 -16.55 12.19 -19.17
N PHE A 324 -16.46 10.99 -18.59
CA PHE A 324 -15.51 9.95 -19.00
C PHE A 324 -15.59 9.62 -20.49
N ILE A 325 -16.74 9.10 -20.94
CA ILE A 325 -16.94 8.62 -22.32
C ILE A 325 -16.64 9.71 -23.36
N PRO A 326 -17.21 10.93 -23.28
CA PRO A 326 -16.92 11.96 -24.27
C PRO A 326 -15.45 12.43 -24.24
N ALA A 327 -14.80 12.48 -23.07
CA ALA A 327 -13.39 12.88 -22.98
C ALA A 327 -12.45 11.82 -23.58
N VAL A 328 -12.69 10.54 -23.27
CA VAL A 328 -11.91 9.41 -23.81
C VAL A 328 -12.13 9.28 -25.32
N GLY A 329 -13.37 9.41 -25.80
CA GLY A 329 -13.67 9.44 -27.23
C GLY A 329 -13.01 10.63 -27.97
N ALA A 330 -12.98 11.81 -27.35
CA ALA A 330 -12.31 12.98 -27.91
C ALA A 330 -10.78 12.79 -28.02
N ALA A 331 -10.15 12.18 -27.01
CA ALA A 331 -8.72 11.85 -27.04
C ALA A 331 -8.42 10.84 -28.16
N ALA A 332 -9.21 9.77 -28.27
CA ALA A 332 -9.05 8.76 -29.31
C ALA A 332 -9.24 9.34 -30.71
N LYS A 333 -10.26 10.19 -30.92
CA LYS A 333 -10.50 10.87 -32.19
C LYS A 333 -9.36 11.82 -32.58
N ALA A 334 -8.70 12.46 -31.61
CA ALA A 334 -7.53 13.29 -31.85
C ALA A 334 -6.27 12.46 -32.21
N GLY A 335 -6.25 11.18 -31.84
CA GLY A 335 -5.22 10.22 -32.23
C GLY A 335 -4.51 9.52 -31.08
N ALA A 336 -5.05 9.54 -29.86
CA ALA A 336 -4.56 8.65 -28.80
C ALA A 336 -4.90 7.20 -29.17
N GLN A 337 -3.90 6.32 -29.13
CA GLN A 337 -4.03 4.94 -29.62
C GLN A 337 -4.58 4.00 -28.55
N ILE A 338 -4.35 4.29 -27.27
CA ILE A 338 -4.71 3.40 -26.16
C ILE A 338 -5.53 4.16 -25.12
N VAL A 339 -6.57 3.54 -24.58
CA VAL A 339 -7.40 4.10 -23.52
C VAL A 339 -7.61 3.10 -22.38
N ASP A 340 -7.58 3.59 -21.14
CA ASP A 340 -7.92 2.78 -19.97
C ASP A 340 -9.44 2.76 -19.76
N THR A 341 -9.99 1.58 -19.52
CA THR A 341 -11.41 1.35 -19.19
C THR A 341 -11.54 0.25 -18.14
N GLY A 342 -12.74 0.04 -17.59
CA GLY A 342 -13.02 -1.17 -16.81
C GLY A 342 -14.35 -1.79 -17.17
N LEU A 343 -14.55 -3.02 -16.71
CA LEU A 343 -15.82 -3.73 -16.82
C LEU A 343 -16.96 -2.94 -16.15
N GLY A 344 -18.07 -2.76 -16.88
CA GLY A 344 -19.26 -2.03 -16.41
C GLY A 344 -19.78 -2.48 -15.04
N ALA A 345 -19.63 -3.77 -14.68
CA ALA A 345 -20.09 -4.31 -13.40
C ALA A 345 -19.43 -3.64 -12.17
N CYS A 346 -18.19 -3.14 -12.29
CA CYS A 346 -17.46 -2.47 -11.22
C CYS A 346 -17.39 -0.94 -11.35
N VAL A 347 -18.05 -0.34 -12.35
CA VAL A 347 -18.09 1.12 -12.50
C VAL A 347 -18.96 1.73 -11.39
N ARG A 348 -18.37 2.65 -10.62
CA ARG A 348 -19.03 3.41 -9.55
C ARG A 348 -18.67 4.89 -9.69
N THR A 349 -17.97 5.46 -8.71
CA THR A 349 -17.69 6.91 -8.63
C THR A 349 -16.27 7.28 -9.03
N TYR A 350 -15.26 6.58 -8.49
CA TYR A 350 -13.89 7.12 -8.41
C TYR A 350 -12.89 6.43 -9.36
N GLY A 351 -13.34 5.59 -10.30
CA GLY A 351 -12.48 4.84 -11.23
C GLY A 351 -12.76 5.17 -12.71
N GLN A 352 -12.36 4.30 -13.63
CA GLN A 352 -12.64 4.46 -15.07
C GLN A 352 -14.14 4.21 -15.39
N GLY A 353 -14.55 4.54 -16.62
CA GLY A 353 -15.87 4.22 -17.16
C GLY A 353 -15.95 2.84 -17.84
N ASP A 354 -17.18 2.49 -18.21
CA ASP A 354 -17.53 1.20 -18.82
C ASP A 354 -16.91 1.04 -20.21
N VAL A 355 -16.16 -0.04 -20.40
CA VAL A 355 -15.57 -0.46 -21.67
C VAL A 355 -16.60 -0.60 -22.81
N LEU A 356 -17.72 -1.29 -22.62
CA LEU A 356 -18.70 -1.53 -23.70
C LEU A 356 -19.43 -0.26 -24.10
N ALA A 357 -19.75 0.59 -23.12
CA ALA A 357 -20.34 1.90 -23.40
C ALA A 357 -19.36 2.80 -24.17
N THR A 358 -18.08 2.76 -23.80
CA THR A 358 -17.01 3.51 -24.49
C THR A 358 -16.80 3.00 -25.91
N VAL A 359 -16.75 1.68 -26.10
CA VAL A 359 -16.65 1.04 -27.43
C VAL A 359 -17.84 1.41 -28.30
N ALA A 360 -19.07 1.33 -27.78
CA ALA A 360 -20.27 1.70 -28.52
C ALA A 360 -20.22 3.17 -28.97
N TYR A 361 -19.79 4.09 -28.10
CA TYR A 361 -19.61 5.49 -28.47
C TYR A 361 -18.54 5.67 -29.56
N MET A 362 -17.39 5.00 -29.42
CA MET A 362 -16.30 5.09 -30.39
C MET A 362 -16.68 4.52 -31.77
N GLU A 363 -17.29 3.34 -31.82
CA GLU A 363 -17.62 2.67 -33.07
C GLU A 363 -18.82 3.31 -33.77
N ASN A 364 -19.91 3.54 -33.03
CA ASN A 364 -21.18 3.94 -33.61
C ASN A 364 -21.31 5.45 -33.83
N GLU A 365 -20.75 6.26 -32.92
CA GLU A 365 -20.88 7.73 -32.98
C GLU A 365 -19.65 8.41 -33.58
N LEU A 366 -18.44 7.90 -33.31
CA LEU A 366 -17.19 8.50 -33.79
C LEU A 366 -16.62 7.82 -35.03
N GLY A 367 -17.12 6.63 -35.42
CA GLY A 367 -16.64 5.87 -36.57
C GLY A 367 -15.22 5.31 -36.40
N LEU A 368 -14.76 5.14 -35.16
CA LEU A 368 -13.44 4.58 -34.84
C LEU A 368 -13.48 3.05 -34.83
N LYS A 369 -12.39 2.41 -35.22
CA LYS A 369 -12.25 0.95 -35.18
C LYS A 369 -11.70 0.52 -33.82
N THR A 370 -12.24 -0.56 -33.25
CA THR A 370 -11.65 -1.23 -32.06
C THR A 370 -11.31 -2.69 -32.40
N LEU A 371 -10.53 -3.36 -31.54
CA LEU A 371 -10.15 -4.78 -31.70
C LEU A 371 -10.75 -5.70 -30.63
N VAL A 372 -11.55 -5.16 -29.72
CA VAL A 372 -12.02 -5.88 -28.54
C VAL A 372 -13.06 -6.95 -28.89
N ASN A 373 -13.05 -8.05 -28.14
CA ASN A 373 -14.09 -9.07 -28.21
C ASN A 373 -15.26 -8.69 -27.29
N LYS A 374 -16.26 -8.01 -27.85
CA LYS A 374 -17.44 -7.51 -27.13
C LYS A 374 -18.23 -8.60 -26.41
N GLU A 375 -18.33 -9.79 -27.00
CA GLU A 375 -19.04 -10.92 -26.37
C GLU A 375 -18.28 -11.42 -25.14
N MET A 376 -16.95 -11.60 -25.25
CA MET A 376 -16.16 -12.02 -24.10
C MET A 376 -16.16 -10.99 -22.97
N ILE A 377 -16.18 -9.69 -23.30
CA ILE A 377 -16.34 -8.61 -22.31
C ILE A 377 -17.70 -8.72 -21.60
N ALA A 378 -18.78 -9.07 -22.32
CA ALA A 378 -20.09 -9.29 -21.71
C ALA A 378 -20.09 -10.49 -20.76
N GLN A 379 -19.39 -11.57 -21.11
CA GLN A 379 -19.22 -12.75 -20.24
C GLN A 379 -18.37 -12.43 -19.01
N ALA A 380 -17.25 -11.70 -19.16
CA ALA A 380 -16.44 -11.22 -18.04
C ALA A 380 -17.27 -10.35 -17.08
N ASN A 381 -18.08 -9.43 -17.63
CA ASN A 381 -19.03 -8.63 -16.87
C ASN A 381 -20.05 -9.50 -16.11
N PHE A 382 -20.56 -10.57 -16.71
CA PHE A 382 -21.51 -11.47 -16.06
C PHE A 382 -20.90 -12.20 -14.85
N VAL A 383 -19.64 -12.64 -14.95
CA VAL A 383 -18.91 -13.21 -13.81
C VAL A 383 -18.73 -12.14 -12.73
N LEU A 384 -18.26 -10.96 -13.11
CA LEU A 384 -17.98 -9.87 -12.16
C LEU A 384 -19.25 -9.38 -11.43
N LYS A 385 -20.42 -9.38 -12.09
CA LYS A 385 -21.72 -9.05 -11.47
C LYS A 385 -22.07 -9.93 -10.26
N GLN A 386 -21.53 -11.15 -10.19
CA GLN A 386 -21.75 -12.06 -9.08
C GLN A 386 -20.77 -11.82 -7.91
N ILE A 387 -19.58 -11.28 -8.20
CA ILE A 387 -18.52 -10.97 -7.22
C ILE A 387 -18.81 -9.62 -6.54
N MET A 388 -19.13 -8.59 -7.33
CA MET A 388 -19.28 -7.22 -6.85
C MET A 388 -20.24 -7.01 -5.68
N PRO A 389 -21.35 -7.75 -5.51
CA PRO A 389 -22.24 -7.59 -4.35
C PRO A 389 -21.55 -7.70 -2.98
N TYR A 390 -20.50 -8.53 -2.84
CA TYR A 390 -19.75 -8.62 -1.58
C TYR A 390 -18.90 -7.38 -1.35
N TYR A 391 -18.22 -6.91 -2.39
CA TYR A 391 -17.37 -5.73 -2.32
C TYR A 391 -18.19 -4.45 -2.17
N ASP A 392 -19.35 -4.36 -2.83
CA ASP A 392 -20.26 -3.25 -2.65
C ASP A 392 -20.78 -3.19 -1.20
N ARG A 393 -21.02 -4.36 -0.58
CA ARG A 393 -21.51 -4.43 0.79
C ARG A 393 -20.46 -4.08 1.84
N TYR A 394 -19.22 -4.55 1.68
CA TYR A 394 -18.20 -4.45 2.73
C TYR A 394 -17.11 -3.41 2.45
N CYS A 395 -16.83 -3.11 1.19
CA CYS A 395 -15.66 -2.33 0.78
C CYS A 395 -16.01 -1.01 0.07
N SER A 396 -17.30 -0.74 -0.18
CA SER A 396 -17.72 0.48 -0.87
C SER A 396 -17.22 1.76 -0.19
N PRO A 397 -16.86 2.80 -0.97
CA PRO A 397 -16.64 4.12 -0.42
C PRO A 397 -17.94 4.65 0.19
N TYR A 398 -17.81 5.49 1.22
CA TYR A 398 -18.96 6.12 1.88
C TYR A 398 -19.79 7.00 0.94
N PHE A 399 -19.12 7.72 0.03
CA PHE A 399 -19.76 8.62 -0.93
C PHE A 399 -19.80 7.98 -2.31
N GLN A 400 -20.97 8.01 -2.94
CA GLN A 400 -21.21 7.38 -4.24
C GLN A 400 -21.99 8.31 -5.18
N GLY A 401 -21.80 8.14 -6.49
CA GLY A 401 -22.42 8.95 -7.55
C GLY A 401 -21.46 9.98 -8.16
N THR A 402 -21.83 10.53 -9.32
CA THR A 402 -21.06 11.56 -10.02
C THR A 402 -20.87 12.81 -9.15
N ASP A 403 -19.63 13.31 -9.09
CA ASP A 403 -19.26 14.51 -8.33
C ASP A 403 -18.63 15.56 -9.25
N TYR A 404 -19.47 16.50 -9.71
CA TYR A 404 -19.01 17.64 -10.50
C TYR A 404 -18.00 18.52 -9.74
N GLY A 405 -18.02 18.53 -8.40
CA GLY A 405 -17.09 19.31 -7.59
C GLY A 405 -15.62 18.99 -7.91
N ALA A 406 -15.35 17.77 -8.40
CA ALA A 406 -14.03 17.32 -8.82
C ALA A 406 -13.36 18.26 -9.84
N VAL A 407 -14.11 18.90 -10.75
CA VAL A 407 -13.54 19.82 -11.73
C VAL A 407 -12.94 21.09 -11.09
N SER A 408 -13.36 21.41 -9.86
CA SER A 408 -12.87 22.57 -9.12
C SER A 408 -11.73 22.19 -8.17
N HIS A 409 -11.94 21.20 -7.29
CA HIS A 409 -10.93 20.84 -6.28
C HIS A 409 -9.87 19.88 -6.80
N CYS A 410 -10.11 19.19 -7.92
CA CYS A 410 -9.18 18.31 -8.65
C CYS A 410 -8.55 17.20 -7.78
N MET A 411 -9.27 16.70 -6.77
CA MET A 411 -8.77 15.59 -5.97
C MET A 411 -8.89 14.28 -6.77
N PRO A 412 -7.85 13.43 -6.78
CA PRO A 412 -7.86 12.20 -7.56
C PRO A 412 -8.77 11.15 -6.92
N GLY A 413 -9.32 10.23 -7.71
CA GLY A 413 -10.39 9.31 -7.30
C GLY A 413 -10.19 8.67 -5.91
N GLY A 414 -9.22 7.76 -5.78
CA GLY A 414 -8.97 7.04 -4.51
C GLY A 414 -8.53 7.94 -3.33
N ALA A 415 -7.99 9.14 -3.59
CA ALA A 415 -7.71 10.10 -2.52
C ALA A 415 -8.99 10.81 -2.07
N THR A 416 -9.90 11.12 -3.00
CA THR A 416 -11.19 11.72 -2.69
C THR A 416 -11.99 10.83 -1.75
N SER A 417 -12.14 9.53 -2.07
CA SER A 417 -12.89 8.59 -1.23
C SER A 417 -12.33 8.49 0.19
N SER A 418 -11.03 8.24 0.32
CA SER A 418 -10.37 8.06 1.63
C SER A 418 -10.32 9.35 2.46
N SER A 419 -10.06 10.49 1.84
CA SER A 419 -10.03 11.79 2.52
C SER A 419 -11.39 12.21 3.07
N GLN A 420 -12.45 12.10 2.25
CA GLN A 420 -13.80 12.47 2.67
C GLN A 420 -14.32 11.53 3.77
N GLU A 421 -14.05 10.23 3.66
CA GLU A 421 -14.34 9.26 4.73
C GLU A 421 -13.59 9.61 6.03
N GLY A 422 -12.32 10.03 5.92
CA GLY A 422 -11.53 10.52 7.05
C GLY A 422 -12.19 11.70 7.76
N ALA A 423 -12.71 12.68 7.01
CA ALA A 423 -13.44 13.82 7.58
C ALA A 423 -14.74 13.38 8.28
N MET A 424 -15.46 12.40 7.72
CA MET A 424 -16.66 11.82 8.32
C MET A 424 -16.34 11.13 9.65
N LYS A 425 -15.37 10.21 9.65
CA LYS A 425 -14.98 9.44 10.85
C LYS A 425 -14.47 10.33 11.99
N GLN A 426 -13.84 11.46 11.67
CA GLN A 426 -13.36 12.44 12.64
C GLN A 426 -14.42 13.46 13.09
N GLY A 427 -15.66 13.38 12.58
CA GLY A 427 -16.76 14.27 12.96
C GLY A 427 -16.71 15.67 12.32
N TYR A 428 -15.90 15.86 11.27
CA TYR A 428 -15.76 17.13 10.55
C TYR A 428 -16.56 17.19 9.25
N ILE A 429 -17.48 16.24 9.01
CA ILE A 429 -18.30 16.19 7.79
C ILE A 429 -19.00 17.51 7.46
N LYS A 430 -19.48 18.24 8.48
CA LYS A 430 -20.14 19.55 8.30
C LYS A 430 -19.24 20.61 7.64
N LEU A 431 -17.91 20.45 7.73
CA LEU A 431 -16.92 21.35 7.16
C LEU A 431 -16.40 20.86 5.80
N LEU A 432 -16.81 19.67 5.34
CA LEU A 432 -16.30 19.09 4.10
C LEU A 432 -16.52 20.02 2.88
N PRO A 433 -17.69 20.65 2.68
CA PRO A 433 -17.87 21.59 1.56
C PRO A 433 -16.88 22.77 1.60
N ASP A 434 -16.60 23.30 2.80
CA ASP A 434 -15.64 24.37 3.00
C ASP A 434 -14.20 23.90 2.71
N MET A 435 -13.85 22.67 3.10
CA MET A 435 -12.54 22.07 2.76
C MET A 435 -12.35 21.96 1.25
N LEU A 436 -13.36 21.50 0.52
CA LEU A 436 -13.30 21.37 -0.95
C LEU A 436 -13.18 22.73 -1.66
N ARG A 437 -13.89 23.76 -1.18
CA ARG A 437 -13.73 25.13 -1.68
C ARG A 437 -12.34 25.68 -1.39
N PHE A 438 -11.83 25.48 -0.18
CA PHE A 438 -10.48 25.91 0.19
C PHE A 438 -9.42 25.24 -0.68
N LEU A 439 -9.56 23.93 -0.97
CA LEU A 439 -8.72 23.19 -1.90
C LEU A 439 -8.71 23.80 -3.30
N ALA A 440 -9.89 24.14 -3.83
CA ALA A 440 -10.03 24.76 -5.14
C ALA A 440 -9.33 26.14 -5.22
N ALA A 441 -9.27 26.87 -4.11
CA ALA A 441 -8.54 28.15 -4.04
C ALA A 441 -7.02 27.96 -3.94
N ILE A 442 -6.53 27.17 -2.99
CA ILE A 442 -5.08 27.08 -2.71
C ILE A 442 -4.28 26.49 -3.86
N ARG A 443 -4.89 25.63 -4.68
CA ARG A 443 -4.26 25.05 -5.88
C ARG A 443 -3.98 26.06 -6.99
N GLN A 444 -4.64 27.23 -6.97
CA GLN A 444 -4.33 28.33 -7.88
C GLN A 444 -3.13 29.17 -7.41
N ILE A 445 -2.75 29.01 -6.13
CA ILE A 445 -1.65 29.73 -5.47
C ILE A 445 -0.37 28.89 -5.56
N VAL A 446 -0.38 27.68 -5.00
CA VAL A 446 0.75 26.74 -5.08
C VAL A 446 0.37 25.62 -6.05
N ARG A 447 1.04 25.60 -7.21
CA ARG A 447 0.60 24.84 -8.39
C ARG A 447 1.49 23.61 -8.61
N TYR A 448 0.92 22.44 -8.39
CA TYR A 448 1.50 21.11 -8.60
C TYR A 448 0.37 20.11 -8.90
N HIS A 449 0.71 18.86 -9.25
CA HIS A 449 -0.29 17.83 -9.54
C HIS A 449 -0.72 17.11 -8.26
N ASP A 450 -2.02 17.04 -8.02
CA ASP A 450 -2.62 16.31 -6.90
C ASP A 450 -2.70 14.82 -7.20
N VAL A 451 -1.54 14.18 -7.32
CA VAL A 451 -1.42 12.72 -7.35
C VAL A 451 -0.44 12.33 -6.25
N THR A 452 -0.63 11.16 -5.64
CA THR A 452 0.14 10.74 -4.45
C THR A 452 1.65 10.93 -4.64
N PRO A 453 2.34 11.62 -3.70
CA PRO A 453 1.87 12.13 -2.40
C PRO A 453 1.23 13.54 -2.44
N GLY A 454 1.26 14.24 -3.59
CA GLY A 454 0.74 15.60 -3.75
C GLY A 454 -0.69 15.77 -3.23
N SER A 455 -1.62 14.88 -3.61
CA SER A 455 -3.02 14.94 -3.13
C SER A 455 -3.15 14.83 -1.60
N GLN A 456 -2.28 14.07 -0.93
CA GLN A 456 -2.26 13.96 0.53
C GLN A 456 -1.75 15.25 1.18
N ILE A 457 -0.78 15.92 0.55
CA ILE A 457 -0.26 17.23 0.99
C ILE A 457 -1.38 18.27 0.91
N THR A 458 -2.08 18.34 -0.24
CA THR A 458 -3.16 19.31 -0.48
C THR A 458 -4.30 19.08 0.50
N TRP A 459 -4.77 17.84 0.64
CA TRP A 459 -5.85 17.49 1.56
C TRP A 459 -5.52 17.85 3.02
N ASN A 460 -4.35 17.45 3.51
CA ASN A 460 -3.96 17.74 4.89
C ASN A 460 -3.85 19.24 5.15
N THR A 461 -3.35 20.00 4.17
CA THR A 461 -3.27 21.47 4.26
C THR A 461 -4.67 22.07 4.42
N ALA A 462 -5.63 21.66 3.59
CA ALA A 462 -7.00 22.16 3.67
C ALA A 462 -7.73 21.70 4.94
N PHE A 463 -7.58 20.43 5.30
CA PHE A 463 -8.18 19.87 6.50
C PHE A 463 -7.73 20.61 7.76
N LEU A 464 -6.41 20.82 7.94
CA LEU A 464 -5.86 21.53 9.09
C LEU A 464 -6.26 23.00 9.10
N ALA A 465 -6.18 23.70 7.96
CA ALA A 465 -6.55 25.11 7.86
C ALA A 465 -8.02 25.34 8.25
N VAL A 466 -8.94 24.58 7.65
CA VAL A 466 -10.38 24.74 7.90
C VAL A 466 -10.77 24.29 9.31
N THR A 467 -10.30 23.14 9.77
CA THR A 467 -10.63 22.66 11.12
C THR A 467 -10.08 23.58 12.21
N ASN A 468 -8.86 24.12 12.04
CA ASN A 468 -8.30 25.04 13.02
C ASN A 468 -8.96 26.42 12.97
N ALA A 469 -9.34 26.91 11.78
CA ALA A 469 -10.15 28.13 11.66
C ALA A 469 -11.50 27.96 12.39
N TYR A 470 -12.15 26.81 12.21
CA TYR A 470 -13.37 26.47 12.93
C TYR A 470 -13.17 26.40 14.44
N LYS A 471 -12.09 25.77 14.92
CA LYS A 471 -11.78 25.72 16.36
C LYS A 471 -11.53 27.10 16.96
N ARG A 472 -10.93 28.02 16.21
CA ARG A 472 -10.62 29.38 16.68
C ARG A 472 -11.84 30.29 16.72
N GLN A 473 -12.68 30.28 15.70
CA GLN A 473 -13.74 31.29 15.53
C GLN A 473 -15.06 30.73 14.98
N GLY A 474 -15.25 29.41 15.03
CA GLY A 474 -16.44 28.75 14.48
C GLY A 474 -16.59 28.96 12.97
N GLU A 475 -17.83 28.94 12.49
CA GLU A 475 -18.17 29.11 11.07
C GLU A 475 -17.72 30.44 10.50
N LYS A 476 -17.74 31.52 11.31
CA LYS A 476 -17.27 32.84 10.89
C LYS A 476 -15.79 32.82 10.50
N GLY A 477 -14.96 32.12 11.27
CA GLY A 477 -13.55 31.94 10.95
C GLY A 477 -13.31 31.19 9.64
N VAL A 478 -14.11 30.14 9.40
CA VAL A 478 -14.04 29.36 8.15
C VAL A 478 -14.42 30.22 6.95
N GLN A 479 -15.54 30.95 7.03
CA GLN A 479 -15.98 31.81 5.92
C GLN A 479 -15.02 32.97 5.66
N GLN A 480 -14.39 33.53 6.71
CA GLN A 480 -13.34 34.53 6.54
C GLN A 480 -12.11 33.93 5.84
N LEU A 481 -11.63 32.75 6.27
CA LEU A 481 -10.50 32.05 5.66
C LEU A 481 -10.78 31.76 4.17
N LEU A 482 -11.98 31.26 3.85
CA LEU A 482 -12.39 31.01 2.46
C LEU A 482 -12.37 32.28 1.62
N LYS A 483 -12.99 33.36 2.12
CA LYS A 483 -13.00 34.64 1.40
C LYS A 483 -11.58 35.14 1.11
N ILE A 484 -10.68 35.03 2.09
CA ILE A 484 -9.27 35.42 1.94
C ILE A 484 -8.61 34.56 0.86
N ALA A 485 -8.72 33.23 0.95
CA ALA A 485 -8.10 32.31 0.00
C ALA A 485 -8.63 32.47 -1.42
N GLU A 486 -9.96 32.54 -1.59
CA GLU A 486 -10.62 32.71 -2.89
C GLU A 486 -10.26 34.05 -3.54
N THR A 487 -10.20 35.13 -2.76
CA THR A 487 -9.81 36.45 -3.29
C THR A 487 -8.32 36.47 -3.66
N ALA A 488 -7.45 35.96 -2.79
CA ALA A 488 -6.01 35.89 -3.04
C ALA A 488 -5.65 34.99 -4.25
N ALA A 489 -6.46 33.97 -4.53
CA ALA A 489 -6.25 33.07 -5.66
C ALA A 489 -6.50 33.72 -7.04
N VAL A 490 -7.43 34.68 -7.13
CA VAL A 490 -7.87 35.26 -8.41
C VAL A 490 -7.43 36.70 -8.63
N THR A 491 -7.14 37.45 -7.56
CA THR A 491 -6.73 38.86 -7.65
C THR A 491 -5.22 38.97 -7.89
N PRO A 492 -4.77 39.68 -8.94
CA PRO A 492 -3.36 39.98 -9.16
C PRO A 492 -2.69 40.70 -7.98
N GLU A 493 -1.40 40.45 -7.77
CA GLU A 493 -0.63 40.93 -6.61
C GLU A 493 -0.63 42.46 -6.44
N ASP A 494 -0.59 43.19 -7.56
CA ASP A 494 -0.61 44.65 -7.63
C ASP A 494 -1.97 45.26 -7.27
N GLN A 495 -3.04 44.46 -7.28
CA GLN A 495 -4.41 44.88 -6.99
C GLN A 495 -4.88 44.49 -5.57
N LEU A 496 -4.05 43.75 -4.82
CA LEU A 496 -4.36 43.38 -3.44
C LEU A 496 -4.22 44.58 -2.49
N THR A 497 -5.23 44.83 -1.67
CA THR A 497 -5.18 45.84 -0.59
C THR A 497 -4.17 45.42 0.49
N ASP A 498 -3.60 46.40 1.21
CA ASP A 498 -2.66 46.13 2.31
C ASP A 498 -3.28 45.30 3.44
N GLU A 499 -4.61 45.40 3.61
CA GLU A 499 -5.35 44.54 4.52
C GLU A 499 -5.34 43.09 4.03
N LEU A 500 -5.67 42.85 2.76
CA LEU A 500 -5.71 41.49 2.20
C LEU A 500 -4.31 40.86 2.13
N LYS A 501 -3.26 41.65 1.86
CA LYS A 501 -1.86 41.20 1.91
C LYS A 501 -1.43 40.73 3.30
N ARG A 502 -1.98 41.31 4.37
CA ARG A 502 -1.76 40.83 5.74
C ARG A 502 -2.61 39.61 6.06
N GLN A 503 -3.89 39.63 5.68
CA GLN A 503 -4.83 38.55 5.95
C GLN A 503 -4.47 37.23 5.24
N ARG A 504 -3.91 37.27 4.02
CA ARG A 504 -3.52 36.06 3.28
C ARG A 504 -2.46 35.21 3.99
N LEU A 505 -1.71 35.79 4.94
CA LEU A 505 -0.77 35.02 5.75
C LEU A 505 -1.46 33.96 6.61
N GLU A 506 -2.79 34.01 6.77
CA GLU A 506 -3.56 32.97 7.44
C GLU A 506 -3.75 31.69 6.62
N ILE A 507 -3.59 31.73 5.28
CA ILE A 507 -3.93 30.62 4.38
C ILE A 507 -3.14 29.35 4.72
N TYR A 508 -1.81 29.45 4.90
CA TYR A 508 -0.93 28.31 5.15
C TYR A 508 -0.38 28.26 6.59
N ARG A 509 -0.90 29.09 7.50
CA ARG A 509 -0.45 29.13 8.91
C ARG A 509 -0.49 27.76 9.59
N ASP A 510 -1.51 26.98 9.30
CA ASP A 510 -1.77 25.67 9.92
C ASP A 510 -1.25 24.48 9.09
N CYS A 511 -0.43 24.72 8.06
CA CYS A 511 0.11 23.65 7.22
C CYS A 511 1.06 22.71 8.00
N ASN A 512 1.24 21.50 7.47
CA ASN A 512 2.13 20.48 8.04
C ASN A 512 3.52 20.50 7.38
N ASP A 513 4.42 19.67 7.90
CA ASP A 513 5.80 19.60 7.39
C ASP A 513 5.89 19.05 5.97
N ALA A 514 4.93 18.23 5.53
CA ALA A 514 4.91 17.75 4.15
C ALA A 514 4.73 18.91 3.16
N PHE A 515 3.81 19.85 3.45
CA PHE A 515 3.66 21.07 2.64
C PHE A 515 4.89 21.98 2.73
N ARG A 516 5.47 22.16 3.93
CA ARG A 516 6.72 22.92 4.08
C ARG A 516 7.86 22.30 3.27
N ASN A 517 8.01 20.98 3.29
CA ASN A 517 9.02 20.26 2.51
C ASN A 517 8.78 20.40 1.00
N LEU A 518 7.52 20.47 0.55
CA LEU A 518 7.18 20.80 -0.84
C LEU A 518 7.67 22.20 -1.22
N LEU A 519 7.42 23.21 -0.37
CA LEU A 519 7.91 24.57 -0.60
C LEU A 519 9.44 24.68 -0.61
N LEU A 520 10.14 23.80 0.10
CA LEU A 520 11.60 23.74 0.09
C LEU A 520 12.17 22.98 -1.12
N GLY A 521 11.31 22.36 -1.94
CA GLY A 521 11.72 21.57 -3.10
C GLY A 521 12.27 20.19 -2.76
N LYS A 522 12.02 19.67 -1.54
CA LYS A 522 12.52 18.35 -1.11
C LYS A 522 11.91 17.16 -1.84
N PHE A 523 10.95 17.40 -2.73
CA PHE A 523 10.35 16.38 -3.60
C PHE A 523 10.83 16.48 -5.05
N GLY A 524 11.68 17.45 -5.37
CA GLY A 524 12.08 17.81 -6.72
C GLY A 524 11.55 19.19 -7.13
N ARG A 525 11.82 19.54 -8.38
CA ARG A 525 11.48 20.86 -8.93
C ARG A 525 9.98 21.00 -9.13
N LEU A 526 9.40 22.12 -8.65
CA LEU A 526 7.99 22.43 -8.88
C LEU A 526 7.74 22.72 -10.37
N PRO A 527 6.64 22.20 -10.96
CA PRO A 527 6.42 22.22 -12.41
C PRO A 527 6.25 23.63 -12.98
N LEU A 528 5.76 24.59 -12.18
CA LEU A 528 5.55 25.99 -12.57
C LEU A 528 6.40 26.97 -11.73
N GLY A 529 7.51 26.47 -11.17
CA GLY A 529 8.39 27.24 -10.29
C GLY A 529 7.88 27.40 -8.85
N PHE A 530 8.72 28.01 -8.01
CA PHE A 530 8.38 28.28 -6.62
C PHE A 530 7.32 29.38 -6.48
N PRO A 531 6.46 29.31 -5.44
CA PRO A 531 5.49 30.36 -5.17
C PRO A 531 6.14 31.61 -4.58
N GLU A 532 5.35 32.69 -4.51
CA GLU A 532 5.75 33.98 -3.98
C GLU A 532 6.15 33.93 -2.50
N ASP A 533 6.99 34.87 -2.07
CA ASP A 533 7.58 34.92 -0.73
C ASP A 533 6.56 34.91 0.42
N TRP A 534 5.39 35.54 0.22
CA TRP A 534 4.34 35.57 1.25
C TRP A 534 3.80 34.18 1.57
N VAL A 535 3.87 33.22 0.65
CA VAL A 535 3.47 31.82 0.90
C VAL A 535 4.41 31.19 1.93
N TYR A 536 5.70 31.53 1.88
CA TYR A 536 6.68 31.09 2.87
C TYR A 536 6.45 31.79 4.20
N GLU A 537 6.19 33.09 4.19
CA GLU A 537 5.83 33.82 5.41
C GLU A 537 4.59 33.22 6.08
N SER A 538 3.58 32.84 5.29
CA SER A 538 2.38 32.16 5.77
C SER A 538 2.69 30.77 6.36
N ALA A 539 3.52 29.96 5.69
CA ALA A 539 3.79 28.58 6.08
C ALA A 539 4.83 28.41 7.22
N PHE A 540 5.81 29.32 7.30
CA PHE A 540 6.96 29.26 8.23
C PHE A 540 6.93 30.36 9.30
N GLY A 541 5.98 31.30 9.22
CA GLY A 541 5.86 32.44 10.14
C GLY A 541 6.88 33.54 9.86
N SER A 542 6.67 34.70 10.50
CA SER A 542 7.40 35.95 10.25
C SER A 542 8.91 35.90 10.53
N THR A 543 9.37 34.98 11.38
CA THR A 543 10.78 34.84 11.76
C THR A 543 11.53 33.78 10.95
N GLY A 544 10.85 32.72 10.51
CA GLY A 544 11.48 31.55 9.88
C GLY A 544 11.53 31.57 8.35
N TRP A 545 10.67 32.34 7.70
CA TRP A 545 10.45 32.21 6.24
C TRP A 545 11.65 32.59 5.38
N ARG A 546 12.45 33.59 5.77
CA ARG A 546 13.66 33.98 5.01
C ARG A 546 14.73 32.89 5.02
N SER A 547 14.86 32.17 6.14
CA SER A 547 15.75 31.01 6.23
C SER A 547 15.24 29.86 5.36
N ALA A 548 13.93 29.63 5.37
CA ALA A 548 13.30 28.63 4.49
C ALA A 548 13.50 28.96 3.01
N LEU A 549 13.38 30.22 2.61
CA LEU A 549 13.67 30.67 1.23
C LEU A 549 15.11 30.39 0.81
N ALA A 550 16.07 30.69 1.69
CA ALA A 550 17.49 30.44 1.42
C ALA A 550 17.81 28.93 1.30
N GLY A 551 17.00 28.07 1.92
CA GLY A 551 17.13 26.62 1.88
C GLY A 551 16.37 25.91 0.75
N ARG A 552 15.83 26.64 -0.24
CA ARG A 552 15.19 26.04 -1.42
C ARG A 552 16.20 25.24 -2.24
N THR A 553 15.78 24.09 -2.75
CA THR A 553 16.55 23.30 -3.73
C THR A 553 15.65 22.86 -4.89
N GLU A 554 16.24 22.69 -6.07
CA GLU A 554 15.59 22.03 -7.22
C GLU A 554 16.18 20.65 -7.50
N ASP A 555 17.03 20.13 -6.62
CA ASP A 555 17.67 18.83 -6.78
C ASP A 555 16.62 17.71 -6.73
N SER A 556 16.93 16.58 -7.36
CA SER A 556 16.13 15.38 -7.14
C SER A 556 16.33 14.92 -5.69
N PRO A 557 15.29 14.47 -4.98
CA PRO A 557 15.47 13.82 -3.68
C PRO A 557 16.37 12.58 -3.78
N LEU A 558 16.47 11.95 -4.97
CA LEU A 558 17.28 10.76 -5.18
C LEU A 558 18.78 11.06 -5.18
N ASP A 559 19.19 12.28 -5.55
CA ASP A 559 20.61 12.69 -5.63
C ASP A 559 21.30 12.66 -4.25
N HIS A 560 20.51 12.73 -3.18
CA HIS A 560 20.99 12.79 -1.80
C HIS A 560 20.87 11.44 -1.06
N LEU A 561 20.30 10.41 -1.69
CA LEU A 561 20.15 9.09 -1.09
C LEU A 561 21.42 8.27 -1.28
N LYS A 562 21.89 7.68 -0.18
CA LYS A 562 22.99 6.71 -0.22
C LYS A 562 22.44 5.32 -0.50
N ASP A 563 23.22 4.54 -1.23
CA ASP A 563 22.92 3.13 -1.44
C ASP A 563 22.77 2.39 -0.11
N VAL A 564 21.76 1.52 -0.06
CA VAL A 564 21.51 0.65 1.08
C VAL A 564 22.36 -0.61 0.93
N ASN A 565 22.92 -1.14 2.02
CA ASN A 565 23.61 -2.42 1.98
C ASN A 565 22.57 -3.57 1.98
N ILE A 566 22.25 -4.07 0.79
CA ILE A 566 21.22 -5.10 0.60
C ILE A 566 21.58 -6.40 1.33
N ASP A 567 22.87 -6.77 1.38
CA ASP A 567 23.31 -7.97 2.09
C ASP A 567 23.01 -7.85 3.59
N VAL A 568 23.29 -6.70 4.20
CA VAL A 568 22.98 -6.45 5.62
C VAL A 568 21.48 -6.52 5.87
N GLU A 569 20.66 -5.92 5.01
CA GLU A 569 19.19 -6.00 5.13
C GLU A 569 18.66 -7.42 4.93
N ALA A 570 19.26 -8.19 4.03
CA ALA A 570 18.92 -9.60 3.82
C ALA A 570 19.24 -10.44 5.07
N HIS A 571 20.39 -10.23 5.70
CA HIS A 571 20.73 -10.88 6.97
C HIS A 571 19.77 -10.46 8.10
N ALA A 572 19.42 -9.17 8.20
CA ALA A 572 18.45 -8.70 9.19
C ALA A 572 17.06 -9.32 8.98
N CYS A 573 16.62 -9.43 7.73
CA CYS A 573 15.38 -10.12 7.37
C CYS A 573 15.46 -11.61 7.74
N ALA A 574 16.55 -12.29 7.40
CA ALA A 574 16.77 -13.70 7.74
C ALA A 574 16.78 -13.94 9.25
N ASP A 575 17.37 -13.03 10.03
CA ASP A 575 17.37 -13.08 11.49
C ASP A 575 15.96 -12.91 12.08
N ILE A 576 15.10 -12.12 11.45
CA ILE A 576 13.68 -11.99 11.86
C ILE A 576 12.91 -13.26 11.51
N LEU A 577 13.10 -13.79 10.29
CA LEU A 577 12.36 -14.95 9.78
C LEU A 577 12.87 -16.29 10.34
N LYS A 578 14.10 -16.31 10.87
CA LYS A 578 14.85 -17.50 11.28
C LYS A 578 15.04 -18.51 10.14
N ARG A 579 15.12 -18.01 8.91
CA ARG A 579 15.45 -18.73 7.67
C ARG A 579 15.82 -17.72 6.60
N THR A 580 16.42 -18.16 5.51
CA THR A 580 16.65 -17.31 4.35
C THR A 580 15.31 -16.83 3.75
N PRO A 581 15.13 -15.51 3.52
CA PRO A 581 13.98 -15.00 2.77
C PRO A 581 14.10 -15.41 1.29
N SER A 582 12.97 -15.64 0.64
CA SER A 582 12.92 -15.69 -0.83
C SER A 582 13.17 -14.31 -1.44
N ASP A 583 13.48 -14.26 -2.73
CA ASP A 583 13.74 -12.99 -3.44
C ASP A 583 12.55 -12.01 -3.33
N GLU A 584 11.33 -12.54 -3.44
CA GLU A 584 10.11 -11.73 -3.27
C GLU A 584 9.97 -11.22 -1.83
N GLU A 585 10.22 -12.05 -0.82
CA GLU A 585 10.17 -11.62 0.58
C GLU A 585 11.21 -10.55 0.88
N LEU A 586 12.40 -10.64 0.30
CA LEU A 586 13.43 -9.63 0.43
C LEU A 586 12.98 -8.32 -0.24
N VAL A 587 12.43 -8.35 -1.45
CA VAL A 587 11.91 -7.14 -2.12
C VAL A 587 10.74 -6.52 -1.32
N MET A 588 9.83 -7.35 -0.81
CA MET A 588 8.76 -6.90 0.08
C MET A 588 9.33 -6.23 1.33
N TYR A 589 10.33 -6.85 1.98
CA TYR A 589 10.97 -6.32 3.18
C TYR A 589 11.71 -5.01 2.91
N LEU A 590 12.47 -4.92 1.82
CA LEU A 590 13.18 -3.69 1.42
C LEU A 590 12.23 -2.51 1.15
N ASN A 591 11.03 -2.80 0.64
CA ASN A 591 10.03 -1.77 0.32
C ASN A 591 9.14 -1.43 1.54
N HIS A 592 8.73 -2.43 2.32
CA HIS A 592 7.81 -2.33 3.46
C HIS A 592 8.16 -3.34 4.57
N PRO A 593 9.21 -3.11 5.39
CA PRO A 593 9.72 -4.12 6.33
C PRO A 593 8.66 -4.67 7.28
N GLY A 594 7.89 -3.77 7.90
CA GLY A 594 6.89 -4.14 8.91
C GLY A 594 5.69 -4.88 8.33
N ASP A 595 5.30 -4.56 7.09
CA ASP A 595 4.14 -5.18 6.46
C ASP A 595 4.53 -6.52 5.85
N ALA A 596 5.71 -6.62 5.23
CA ALA A 596 6.28 -7.87 4.76
C ALA A 596 6.37 -8.91 5.87
N VAL A 597 6.96 -8.57 7.02
CA VAL A 597 7.09 -9.50 8.16
C VAL A 597 5.71 -9.97 8.65
N LYS A 598 4.72 -9.07 8.76
CA LYS A 598 3.35 -9.45 9.16
C LYS A 598 2.72 -10.41 8.16
N THR A 599 2.86 -10.16 6.87
CA THR A 599 2.31 -11.03 5.81
C THR A 599 3.00 -12.39 5.80
N ILE A 600 4.32 -12.44 5.93
CA ILE A 600 5.09 -13.70 6.00
C ILE A 600 4.65 -14.52 7.23
N GLN A 601 4.49 -13.86 8.38
CA GLN A 601 3.99 -14.50 9.60
C GLN A 601 2.54 -14.96 9.46
N PHE A 602 1.69 -14.20 8.78
CA PHE A 602 0.31 -14.59 8.47
C PHE A 602 0.29 -15.85 7.61
N VAL A 603 1.03 -15.87 6.50
CA VAL A 603 1.08 -17.01 5.58
C VAL A 603 1.71 -18.22 6.27
N LYS A 604 2.69 -18.03 7.15
CA LYS A 604 3.19 -19.10 8.03
C LYS A 604 2.14 -19.58 9.03
N LYS A 605 1.28 -18.71 9.56
CA LYS A 605 0.25 -19.09 10.52
C LYS A 605 -0.95 -19.80 9.89
N TYR A 606 -1.43 -19.31 8.75
CA TYR A 606 -2.70 -19.72 8.16
C TYR A 606 -2.61 -20.35 6.77
N GLY A 607 -1.58 -20.05 5.98
CA GLY A 607 -1.47 -20.48 4.57
C GLY A 607 -1.96 -19.42 3.60
N ASP A 608 -2.13 -19.81 2.33
CA ASP A 608 -2.63 -18.95 1.25
C ASP A 608 -4.15 -18.69 1.38
N PRO A 609 -4.57 -17.46 1.73
CA PRO A 609 -5.99 -17.16 1.91
C PRO A 609 -6.79 -17.20 0.60
N ASN A 610 -6.14 -17.19 -0.57
CA ASN A 610 -6.83 -17.31 -1.86
C ASN A 610 -7.52 -18.67 -2.06
N ARG A 611 -7.19 -19.66 -1.22
CA ARG A 611 -7.83 -20.98 -1.19
C ARG A 611 -9.21 -20.97 -0.53
N LEU A 612 -9.61 -19.87 0.10
CA LEU A 612 -10.92 -19.72 0.74
C LEU A 612 -11.92 -19.00 -0.18
N PRO A 613 -13.17 -19.51 -0.28
CA PRO A 613 -14.24 -18.84 -1.02
C PRO A 613 -14.52 -17.42 -0.52
N LEU A 614 -15.05 -16.56 -1.41
CA LEU A 614 -15.32 -15.14 -1.16
C LEU A 614 -16.21 -14.88 0.06
N ASP A 615 -17.30 -15.65 0.21
CA ASP A 615 -18.22 -15.54 1.33
C ASP A 615 -17.55 -15.93 2.66
N VAL A 616 -16.73 -16.98 2.64
CA VAL A 616 -15.96 -17.43 3.82
C VAL A 616 -14.88 -16.41 4.19
N TRP A 617 -14.23 -15.79 3.20
CA TRP A 617 -13.23 -14.75 3.44
C TRP A 617 -13.80 -13.54 4.18
N PHE A 618 -15.03 -13.13 3.87
CA PHE A 618 -15.68 -12.00 4.54
C PHE A 618 -16.46 -12.36 5.80
N GLU A 619 -17.09 -13.54 5.86
CA GLU A 619 -18.05 -13.86 6.92
C GLU A 619 -17.71 -15.10 7.76
N GLY A 620 -16.67 -15.84 7.39
CA GLY A 620 -16.40 -17.16 7.94
C GLY A 620 -17.49 -18.16 7.58
N LEU A 621 -17.51 -19.31 8.26
CA LEU A 621 -18.39 -20.42 7.95
C LEU A 621 -19.62 -20.43 8.88
N LYS A 622 -20.81 -20.55 8.28
CA LYS A 622 -22.05 -20.72 9.07
C LYS A 622 -22.02 -22.06 9.81
N GLN A 623 -22.41 -22.05 11.09
CA GLN A 623 -22.51 -23.28 11.89
C GLN A 623 -23.40 -24.33 11.20
N GLY A 624 -22.92 -25.57 11.12
CA GLY A 624 -23.59 -26.69 10.47
C GLY A 624 -23.46 -26.74 8.94
N ARG A 625 -22.91 -25.70 8.29
CA ARG A 625 -22.57 -25.75 6.86
C ARG A 625 -21.24 -26.47 6.68
N GLU A 626 -21.19 -27.32 5.67
CA GLU A 626 -19.96 -27.93 5.18
C GLU A 626 -19.24 -26.98 4.21
N LEU A 627 -17.95 -26.81 4.42
CA LEU A 627 -17.04 -26.11 3.52
C LEU A 627 -16.12 -27.11 2.84
N GLN A 628 -16.05 -27.05 1.52
CA GLN A 628 -15.04 -27.74 0.71
C GLN A 628 -14.08 -26.71 0.14
N PHE A 629 -12.78 -26.97 0.27
CA PHE A 629 -11.74 -26.11 -0.31
C PHE A 629 -10.52 -26.95 -0.70
N THR A 630 -9.64 -26.39 -1.52
CA THR A 630 -8.42 -27.07 -1.99
C THR A 630 -7.23 -26.25 -1.57
N ASP A 631 -6.22 -26.88 -0.96
CA ASP A 631 -4.98 -26.19 -0.57
C ASP A 631 -4.09 -25.84 -1.78
N SER A 632 -2.97 -25.17 -1.53
CA SER A 632 -2.02 -24.75 -2.58
C SER A 632 -1.34 -25.92 -3.30
N ASN A 633 -1.34 -27.11 -2.70
CA ASN A 633 -0.81 -28.33 -3.30
C ASN A 633 -1.86 -29.10 -4.12
N GLY A 634 -3.09 -28.58 -4.21
CA GLY A 634 -4.18 -29.25 -4.92
C GLY A 634 -4.89 -30.33 -4.10
N LYS A 635 -4.64 -30.40 -2.79
CA LYS A 635 -5.29 -31.39 -1.91
C LYS A 635 -6.68 -30.88 -1.50
N PRO A 636 -7.75 -31.66 -1.74
CA PRO A 636 -9.09 -31.29 -1.30
C PRO A 636 -9.25 -31.52 0.20
N HIS A 637 -10.01 -30.64 0.84
CA HIS A 637 -10.29 -30.63 2.27
C HIS A 637 -11.77 -30.36 2.54
N GLN A 638 -12.26 -30.89 3.67
CA GLN A 638 -13.62 -30.68 4.13
C GLN A 638 -13.63 -30.22 5.60
N MET A 639 -14.42 -29.18 5.89
CA MET A 639 -14.56 -28.62 7.24
C MET A 639 -16.02 -28.33 7.59
N THR A 640 -16.43 -28.63 8.83
CA THR A 640 -17.75 -28.25 9.37
C THR A 640 -17.64 -27.75 10.80
N ILE A 641 -18.14 -26.55 11.09
CA ILE A 641 -18.20 -25.99 12.45
C ILE A 641 -19.48 -26.46 13.15
N PHE A 642 -19.35 -27.18 14.26
CA PHE A 642 -20.49 -27.73 15.00
C PHE A 642 -20.94 -26.85 16.15
N ARG A 643 -20.00 -26.19 16.82
CA ARG A 643 -20.28 -25.43 18.04
C ARG A 643 -19.26 -24.32 18.23
N ILE A 644 -19.76 -23.16 18.61
CA ILE A 644 -18.99 -22.03 19.13
C ILE A 644 -19.43 -21.88 20.59
N SER A 645 -18.49 -21.86 21.53
CA SER A 645 -18.83 -21.63 22.93
C SER A 645 -19.31 -20.19 23.17
N PRO A 646 -20.05 -19.92 24.27
CA PRO A 646 -20.18 -18.57 24.78
C PRO A 646 -18.81 -17.92 25.02
N VAL A 647 -18.78 -16.59 25.02
CA VAL A 647 -17.57 -15.81 25.36
C VAL A 647 -17.23 -16.05 26.82
N THR A 648 -15.97 -16.39 27.09
CA THR A 648 -15.42 -16.57 28.45
C THR A 648 -15.14 -15.22 29.11
N ASP A 649 -14.88 -15.21 30.42
CA ASP A 649 -14.47 -13.99 31.14
C ASP A 649 -13.16 -13.39 30.59
N HIS A 650 -12.33 -14.20 29.93
CA HIS A 650 -11.11 -13.76 29.26
C HIS A 650 -11.36 -13.17 27.84
N GLY A 651 -12.62 -13.12 27.39
CA GLY A 651 -12.99 -12.61 26.07
C GLY A 651 -12.69 -13.60 24.94
N THR A 652 -12.49 -14.88 25.26
CA THR A 652 -12.21 -15.96 24.30
C THR A 652 -13.44 -16.80 24.01
N VAL A 653 -13.49 -17.42 22.83
CA VAL A 653 -14.46 -18.46 22.48
C VAL A 653 -13.70 -19.69 21.98
N ASN A 654 -14.26 -20.87 22.23
CA ASN A 654 -13.78 -22.12 21.69
C ASN A 654 -14.65 -22.54 20.51
N VAL A 655 -14.03 -22.65 19.33
CA VAL A 655 -14.65 -23.16 18.11
C VAL A 655 -14.32 -24.63 17.98
N ARG A 656 -15.35 -25.48 17.98
CA ARG A 656 -15.23 -26.92 17.75
C ARG A 656 -15.70 -27.25 16.34
N TYR A 657 -14.84 -27.88 15.55
CA TYR A 657 -15.10 -28.22 14.16
C TYR A 657 -14.50 -29.57 13.77
N THR A 658 -14.99 -30.13 12.67
CA THR A 658 -14.30 -31.22 11.98
C THR A 658 -13.47 -30.67 10.84
N PHE A 659 -12.31 -31.26 10.60
CA PHE A 659 -11.44 -31.05 9.46
C PHE A 659 -10.91 -32.42 9.00
N ASP A 660 -11.21 -32.83 7.77
CA ASP A 660 -10.83 -34.14 7.22
C ASP A 660 -11.09 -35.32 8.18
N SER A 661 -12.30 -35.37 8.75
CA SER A 661 -12.74 -36.35 9.77
C SER A 661 -12.07 -36.27 11.15
N GLN A 662 -11.18 -35.30 11.39
CA GLN A 662 -10.59 -35.03 12.70
C GLN A 662 -11.36 -33.94 13.43
N ILE A 663 -11.52 -34.07 14.75
CA ILE A 663 -12.14 -33.02 15.57
C ILE A 663 -11.05 -32.10 16.09
N LEU A 664 -11.14 -30.82 15.72
CA LEU A 664 -10.23 -29.78 16.16
C LEU A 664 -10.94 -28.75 17.05
N TYR A 665 -10.16 -28.12 17.91
CA TYR A 665 -10.59 -27.07 18.83
C TYR A 665 -9.69 -25.86 18.63
N GLN A 666 -10.29 -24.70 18.37
CA GLN A 666 -9.57 -23.44 18.23
C GLN A 666 -10.09 -22.45 19.25
N GLU A 667 -9.24 -22.02 20.18
CA GLU A 667 -9.52 -20.86 21.02
C GLU A 667 -9.28 -19.57 20.22
N VAL A 668 -10.23 -18.65 20.27
CA VAL A 668 -10.19 -17.38 19.54
C VAL A 668 -10.53 -16.24 20.49
N LYS A 669 -9.68 -15.23 20.58
CA LYS A 669 -10.00 -13.98 21.30
C LYS A 669 -10.94 -13.12 20.47
N VAL A 670 -12.16 -12.89 20.95
CA VAL A 670 -13.24 -12.16 20.24
C VAL A 670 -13.61 -10.83 20.90
N ALA A 671 -13.31 -10.69 22.19
CA ALA A 671 -13.50 -9.46 22.94
C ALA A 671 -12.29 -9.23 23.86
N GLU A 672 -12.16 -8.02 24.38
CA GLU A 672 -11.36 -7.84 25.59
C GLU A 672 -12.10 -8.50 26.76
N GLY A 673 -11.37 -9.21 27.61
CA GLY A 673 -11.98 -9.93 28.73
C GLY A 673 -12.71 -9.00 29.69
N HIS A 674 -13.86 -9.46 30.17
CA HIS A 674 -14.57 -8.88 31.31
C HIS A 674 -14.04 -9.41 32.65
N ALA A 675 -12.85 -10.02 32.66
CA ALA A 675 -12.10 -10.21 33.89
C ALA A 675 -12.09 -8.85 34.60
N ALA A 676 -12.73 -8.78 35.77
CA ALA A 676 -12.71 -7.62 36.65
C ALA A 676 -11.28 -7.08 36.63
N GLN A 677 -11.10 -5.94 35.94
CA GLN A 677 -9.84 -5.23 35.70
C GLN A 677 -8.68 -5.96 36.35
N ALA A 678 -8.13 -7.00 35.68
CA ALA A 678 -7.22 -7.96 36.31
C ALA A 678 -6.27 -7.17 37.20
N ASP A 679 -6.38 -7.35 38.53
CA ASP A 679 -5.77 -6.47 39.52
C ASP A 679 -4.40 -6.08 39.00
N LEU A 680 -4.25 -4.81 38.59
CA LEU A 680 -2.99 -4.31 38.08
C LEU A 680 -1.98 -4.70 39.15
N ALA A 681 -1.03 -5.58 38.82
CA ALA A 681 -0.05 -6.02 39.79
C ALA A 681 0.71 -4.76 40.20
N MET A 682 0.42 -4.22 41.38
CA MET A 682 1.07 -3.02 41.89
C MET A 682 2.41 -3.42 42.48
N ALA A 683 3.42 -2.58 42.32
CA ALA A 683 4.67 -2.78 43.03
C ALA A 683 4.42 -2.65 44.53
N ASP A 684 4.86 -3.64 45.31
CA ASP A 684 4.97 -3.51 46.76
C ASP A 684 6.08 -2.50 47.07
N PRO A 685 5.77 -1.33 47.66
CA PRO A 685 6.77 -0.30 47.96
C PRO A 685 7.86 -0.76 48.94
N SER A 686 7.61 -1.84 49.69
CA SER A 686 8.60 -2.44 50.60
C SER A 686 9.55 -3.42 49.90
N ASN A 687 9.23 -3.84 48.67
CA ASN A 687 10.05 -4.77 47.91
C ASN A 687 10.98 -4.02 46.93
N LYS A 688 12.26 -3.90 47.30
CA LYS A 688 13.31 -3.27 46.48
C LYS A 688 13.55 -3.92 45.11
N TYR A 689 13.02 -5.12 44.87
CA TYR A 689 13.12 -5.80 43.59
C TYR A 689 11.91 -5.53 42.67
N HIS A 690 10.88 -4.85 43.14
CA HIS A 690 9.76 -4.43 42.30
C HIS A 690 10.07 -3.07 41.67
N VAL A 691 10.00 -3.00 40.35
CA VAL A 691 10.21 -1.76 39.59
C VAL A 691 8.87 -1.30 39.00
N PRO A 692 8.22 -0.29 39.62
CA PRO A 692 6.96 0.25 39.12
C PRO A 692 7.13 1.26 37.99
N ALA A 693 6.05 1.56 37.30
CA ALA A 693 5.91 2.78 36.51
C ALA A 693 5.83 3.99 37.47
N PRO A 694 6.68 5.03 37.29
CA PRO A 694 6.79 6.14 38.24
C PRO A 694 5.67 7.18 38.12
N SER A 695 4.83 7.10 37.09
CA SER A 695 3.64 7.95 36.91
C SER A 695 2.73 7.35 35.85
N ASN A 696 1.50 7.87 35.74
CA ASN A 696 0.64 7.57 34.59
C ASN A 696 1.30 8.05 33.29
N GLY A 697 1.30 7.21 32.25
CA GLY A 697 1.93 7.53 30.98
C GLY A 697 1.85 6.36 30.00
N ASP A 698 2.65 6.41 28.94
CA ASP A 698 2.70 5.38 27.91
C ASP A 698 4.10 4.75 27.85
N LEU A 699 4.19 3.45 28.12
CA LEU A 699 5.42 2.66 27.99
C LEU A 699 5.82 2.60 26.50
N TRP A 700 7.02 3.09 26.23
CA TRP A 700 7.56 3.29 24.89
C TRP A 700 8.46 2.13 24.46
N VAL A 701 9.37 1.72 25.35
CA VAL A 701 10.31 0.62 25.11
C VAL A 701 10.73 -0.02 26.43
N VAL A 702 10.94 -1.33 26.43
CA VAL A 702 11.62 -2.06 27.52
C VAL A 702 12.90 -2.65 26.95
N TYR A 703 14.04 -2.34 27.57
CA TYR A 703 15.36 -2.73 27.06
C TYR A 703 15.82 -4.11 27.52
N VAL A 704 15.22 -4.61 28.62
CA VAL A 704 15.65 -5.85 29.28
C VAL A 704 14.65 -6.98 29.11
N LYS A 705 15.15 -8.22 29.20
CA LYS A 705 14.39 -9.47 29.09
C LYS A 705 14.59 -10.32 30.35
N PRO A 706 13.65 -11.24 30.66
CA PRO A 706 13.86 -12.19 31.75
C PRO A 706 15.18 -12.96 31.59
N GLY A 707 16.01 -12.95 32.63
CA GLY A 707 17.35 -13.54 32.65
C GLY A 707 18.49 -12.54 32.55
N ASP A 708 18.25 -11.28 32.17
CA ASP A 708 19.29 -10.26 32.08
C ASP A 708 19.80 -9.84 33.47
N ILE A 709 21.11 -9.65 33.61
CA ILE A 709 21.73 -9.11 34.83
C ILE A 709 21.82 -7.60 34.67
N VAL A 710 21.32 -6.87 35.66
CA VAL A 710 21.31 -5.40 35.71
C VAL A 710 22.02 -4.91 36.95
N LYS A 711 22.73 -3.79 36.83
CA LYS A 711 23.32 -3.05 37.96
C LYS A 711 22.40 -1.90 38.37
N ALA A 712 22.48 -1.51 39.64
CA ALA A 712 21.80 -0.32 40.12
C ALA A 712 22.18 0.90 39.25
N GLY A 713 21.18 1.56 38.68
CA GLY A 713 21.34 2.67 37.75
C GLY A 713 21.24 2.32 36.26
N ASP A 714 21.20 1.05 35.87
CA ASP A 714 20.99 0.66 34.47
C ASP A 714 19.56 0.98 34.01
N GLU A 715 19.41 1.45 32.77
CA GLU A 715 18.11 1.79 32.18
C GLU A 715 17.32 0.53 31.83
N LEU A 716 16.12 0.38 32.41
CA LEU A 716 15.29 -0.80 32.24
C LEU A 716 14.21 -0.59 31.17
N PHE A 717 13.53 0.56 31.21
CA PHE A 717 12.47 0.92 30.27
C PHE A 717 12.18 2.43 30.28
N ASN A 718 11.56 2.92 29.20
CA ASN A 718 11.15 4.33 29.07
C ASN A 718 9.65 4.48 28.99
N ILE A 719 9.16 5.51 29.69
CA ILE A 719 7.76 5.94 29.60
C ILE A 719 7.68 7.35 29.02
N SER A 720 6.62 7.61 28.26
CA SER A 720 6.26 8.92 27.76
C SER A 720 5.17 9.52 28.66
N ILE A 721 5.45 10.70 29.21
CA ILE A 721 4.52 11.47 30.03
C ILE A 721 4.39 12.84 29.39
N MET A 722 3.18 13.22 28.94
CA MET A 722 2.95 14.51 28.29
C MET A 722 3.97 14.83 27.17
N LYS A 723 4.32 13.83 26.35
CA LYS A 723 5.31 13.91 25.25
C LYS A 723 6.77 14.15 25.69
N GLN A 724 7.08 13.94 26.96
CA GLN A 724 8.45 13.90 27.47
C GLN A 724 8.81 12.47 27.85
N GLU A 725 10.01 12.04 27.45
CA GLU A 725 10.52 10.71 27.76
C GLU A 725 11.19 10.69 29.13
N LYS A 726 10.89 9.67 29.92
CA LYS A 726 11.50 9.43 31.22
C LYS A 726 12.00 8.01 31.31
N ALA A 727 13.31 7.87 31.51
CA ALA A 727 13.97 6.61 31.76
C ALA A 727 13.74 6.13 33.20
N VAL A 728 13.44 4.84 33.33
CA VAL A 728 13.29 4.16 34.62
C VAL A 728 14.47 3.21 34.81
N LEU A 729 15.23 3.46 35.88
CA LEU A 729 16.49 2.78 36.16
C LEU A 729 16.31 1.64 37.17
N ALA A 730 17.22 0.67 37.16
CA ALA A 730 17.27 -0.41 38.13
C ALA A 730 17.58 0.13 39.54
N PRO A 731 16.75 -0.18 40.57
CA PRO A 731 16.98 0.32 41.92
C PRO A 731 18.09 -0.44 42.68
N VAL A 732 18.39 -1.67 42.25
CA VAL A 732 19.37 -2.56 42.88
C VAL A 732 20.04 -3.43 41.82
N ASP A 733 21.21 -3.96 42.15
CA ASP A 733 21.83 -5.05 41.39
C ASP A 733 20.93 -6.28 41.46
N GLY A 734 20.68 -6.91 40.32
CA GLY A 734 19.79 -8.06 40.27
C GLY A 734 19.73 -8.75 38.92
N ILE A 735 18.97 -9.82 38.87
CA ILE A 735 18.56 -10.48 37.63
C ILE A 735 17.09 -10.17 37.34
N VAL A 736 16.74 -9.92 36.09
CA VAL A 736 15.35 -9.72 35.68
C VAL A 736 14.62 -11.06 35.80
N LYS A 737 13.73 -11.19 36.78
CA LYS A 737 12.94 -12.41 37.01
C LYS A 737 11.77 -12.48 36.05
N ARG A 738 11.04 -11.36 35.90
CA ARG A 738 9.89 -11.24 34.98
C ARG A 738 9.76 -9.81 34.48
N VAL A 739 9.30 -9.69 33.24
CA VAL A 739 8.79 -8.44 32.66
C VAL A 739 7.29 -8.63 32.49
N LEU A 740 6.48 -7.87 33.22
CA LEU A 740 5.02 -8.04 33.24
C LEU A 740 4.33 -7.26 32.11
N LYS A 741 4.98 -6.19 31.63
CA LYS A 741 4.48 -5.37 30.52
C LYS A 741 5.63 -4.99 29.61
N THR A 742 5.44 -5.16 28.30
CA THR A 742 6.46 -4.87 27.29
C THR A 742 5.96 -3.81 26.32
N ALA A 743 6.91 -3.08 25.73
CA ALA A 743 6.67 -2.21 24.59
C ALA A 743 7.93 -2.19 23.73
N ASP A 744 7.74 -2.07 22.42
CA ASP A 744 8.79 -1.80 21.44
C ASP A 744 8.16 -0.96 20.34
N TYR A 745 8.22 0.37 20.50
CA TYR A 745 7.61 1.29 19.55
C TYR A 745 8.31 1.27 18.19
N GLN A 746 9.62 0.99 18.13
CA GLN A 746 10.34 0.97 16.85
C GLN A 746 9.83 -0.16 15.96
N LEU A 747 9.54 -1.33 16.55
CA LEU A 747 9.02 -2.49 15.84
C LEU A 747 7.49 -2.41 15.62
N THR A 748 6.74 -2.08 16.67
CA THR A 748 5.27 -2.24 16.67
C THR A 748 4.49 -0.95 16.38
N ARG A 749 5.14 0.21 16.46
CA ARG A 749 4.52 1.55 16.41
C ARG A 749 3.36 1.73 17.40
N LYS A 750 3.34 0.93 18.46
CA LYS A 750 2.31 0.92 19.49
C LYS A 750 2.94 1.22 20.83
N MET A 751 2.44 2.24 21.52
CA MET A 751 2.78 2.49 22.92
C MET A 751 1.78 1.75 23.82
N THR A 752 2.24 1.33 25.01
CA THR A 752 1.42 0.57 25.95
C THR A 752 1.11 1.43 27.18
N PRO A 753 -0.15 1.77 27.48
CA PRO A 753 -0.48 2.64 28.62
C PRO A 753 -0.10 1.99 29.96
N VAL A 754 0.43 2.77 30.90
CA VAL A 754 0.82 2.35 32.26
C VAL A 754 0.27 3.31 33.32
N ARG A 755 0.00 2.79 34.52
CA ARG A 755 -0.42 3.58 35.68
C ARG A 755 0.69 3.76 36.70
N GLU A 756 0.67 4.88 37.42
CA GLU A 756 1.57 5.11 38.54
C GLU A 756 1.50 3.96 39.56
N GLY A 757 2.65 3.38 39.91
CA GLY A 757 2.76 2.27 40.85
C GLY A 757 2.51 0.88 40.26
N GLU A 758 2.13 0.77 38.98
CA GLU A 758 1.98 -0.50 38.28
C GLU A 758 3.34 -1.21 38.15
N LEU A 759 3.45 -2.48 38.55
CA LEU A 759 4.65 -3.29 38.46
C LEU A 759 4.97 -3.62 37.00
N ILE A 760 6.09 -3.10 36.49
CA ILE A 760 6.53 -3.34 35.12
C ILE A 760 7.56 -4.46 35.07
N ILE A 761 8.53 -4.43 36.00
CA ILE A 761 9.62 -5.42 36.09
C ILE A 761 9.75 -5.93 37.52
N GLU A 762 9.87 -7.24 37.66
CA GLU A 762 10.26 -7.91 38.90
C GLU A 762 11.72 -8.37 38.75
N LEU A 763 12.59 -7.83 39.59
CA LEU A 763 13.98 -8.27 39.75
C LEU A 763 14.05 -9.41 40.79
N ALA A 764 15.20 -10.06 40.86
CA ALA A 764 15.56 -10.99 41.92
C ALA A 764 17.03 -10.76 42.32
N PRO A 765 17.44 -11.23 43.51
CA PRO A 765 18.84 -11.18 43.92
C PRO A 765 19.74 -11.76 42.82
N CYS A 766 20.87 -11.11 42.57
CA CYS A 766 21.83 -11.57 41.57
C CYS A 766 22.26 -13.01 41.91
N PRO A 767 22.11 -13.97 40.99
CA PRO A 767 22.56 -15.33 41.22
C PRO A 767 24.08 -15.37 41.40
N THR A 768 24.57 -16.33 42.19
CA THR A 768 26.02 -16.56 42.33
C THR A 768 26.62 -16.76 40.95
N VAL A 769 27.59 -15.94 40.55
CA VAL A 769 28.26 -16.07 39.26
C VAL A 769 29.42 -17.06 39.36
N CYS A 770 29.77 -17.69 38.23
CA CYS A 770 30.93 -18.56 38.18
C CYS A 770 32.20 -17.78 38.56
N GLN A 771 32.97 -18.30 39.53
CA GLN A 771 34.23 -17.70 39.99
C GLN A 771 35.38 -17.79 38.96
N ASN A 772 35.18 -18.56 37.88
CA ASN A 772 36.09 -18.51 36.75
C ASN A 772 35.92 -17.18 36.01
N ALA A 773 36.95 -16.34 36.03
CA ALA A 773 36.99 -15.02 35.44
C ALA A 773 36.70 -15.01 33.93
N GLU A 774 37.00 -16.10 33.21
CA GLU A 774 36.68 -16.22 31.77
C GLU A 774 35.22 -16.60 31.50
N CYS A 775 34.53 -17.18 32.50
CA CYS A 775 33.14 -17.59 32.35
C CYS A 775 32.18 -16.50 32.81
N GLY A 776 32.28 -16.04 34.07
CA GLY A 776 31.46 -14.97 34.63
C GLY A 776 29.93 -15.17 34.57
N LYS A 777 29.43 -16.31 34.08
CA LYS A 777 28.00 -16.54 33.88
C LYS A 777 27.28 -16.87 35.19
N PRO A 778 26.01 -16.46 35.33
CA PRO A 778 25.19 -16.77 36.50
C PRO A 778 24.96 -18.28 36.65
N LEU A 779 25.09 -18.78 37.88
CA LEU A 779 24.81 -20.17 38.21
C LEU A 779 23.31 -20.35 38.45
N PRO A 780 22.67 -21.38 37.85
CA PRO A 780 21.22 -21.59 37.96
C PRO A 780 20.74 -21.96 39.37
N SER A 781 21.65 -22.32 40.30
CA SER A 781 21.35 -22.62 41.69
C SER A 781 22.62 -22.54 42.54
N SER A 782 22.46 -22.17 43.82
CA SER A 782 23.53 -22.19 44.82
C SER A 782 23.97 -23.61 45.23
N ALA A 783 23.21 -24.64 44.84
CA ALA A 783 23.49 -26.04 45.15
C ALA A 783 24.44 -26.73 44.14
N ILE A 784 24.85 -26.04 43.07
CA ILE A 784 25.59 -26.64 41.96
C ILE A 784 27.09 -26.64 42.27
N ASN A 785 27.72 -27.83 42.25
CA ASN A 785 29.14 -27.99 42.57
C ASN A 785 30.08 -27.66 41.38
N TYR A 786 29.55 -27.60 40.16
CA TYR A 786 30.29 -27.34 38.92
C TYR A 786 29.47 -26.43 37.99
N CYS A 787 30.11 -25.41 37.41
CA CYS A 787 29.46 -24.47 36.51
C CYS A 787 28.93 -25.21 35.25
N PRO A 788 27.64 -25.12 34.92
CA PRO A 788 27.07 -25.80 33.74
C PRO A 788 27.56 -25.18 32.42
N TRP A 789 28.18 -24.00 32.47
CA TRP A 789 28.65 -23.29 31.28
C TRP A 789 30.11 -23.59 30.92
N CYS A 790 30.99 -23.77 31.92
CA CYS A 790 32.42 -23.94 31.69
C CYS A 790 33.05 -25.14 32.42
N GLY A 791 32.26 -25.89 33.20
CA GLY A 791 32.73 -27.06 33.95
C GLY A 791 33.59 -26.75 35.18
N ALA A 792 33.89 -25.48 35.49
CA ALA A 792 34.71 -25.11 36.63
C ALA A 792 34.01 -25.44 37.96
N LYS A 793 34.77 -25.95 38.94
CA LYS A 793 34.26 -26.25 40.28
C LYS A 793 33.88 -24.95 41.00
N VAL A 794 32.70 -24.92 41.61
CA VAL A 794 32.20 -23.76 42.37
C VAL A 794 32.55 -23.97 43.85
N GLU A 795 33.38 -23.09 44.42
CA GLU A 795 33.70 -23.16 45.86
C GLU A 795 32.50 -22.67 46.68
N LYS A 796 32.02 -23.50 47.62
CA LYS A 796 30.96 -23.13 48.55
C LYS A 796 31.55 -22.19 49.61
N GLN A 797 31.05 -20.96 49.70
CA GLN A 797 31.29 -20.14 50.89
C GLN A 797 30.57 -20.81 52.07
N ALA A 798 31.32 -21.06 53.15
CA ALA A 798 30.84 -21.69 54.38
C ALA A 798 29.86 -20.79 55.14
#